data_AF-A0A1E2RWS8-F1
#
_entry.id   AF-A0A1E2RWS8-F1
#
_cell.length_a   1.000
_cell.length_b   1.000
_cell.length_c   1.000
_cell.angle_alpha   90.00
_cell.angle_beta   90.00
_cell.angle_gamma   90.00
#
_symmetry.space_group_name_H-M   'P 1'
#
loop_
_entity.id
_entity.type
_entity.pdbx_description
1 polymer ?
#
loop_
_entity_poly.entity_id
_entity_poly.type
_entity_poly.pdbx_seq_one_letter_code
_entity_poly.pdbx_strand_id
1 'polypeptide(L)'
;MAGERGECAPQRFADRASRLRRFWPVLFLGVPLAFAGYALPLAGTPAPSSAQLPAYCAEAKQADLPLPSQAEPDAYQRQLFAFLNDRTYAKLGWCVDKSMDDNLVRDTGPYVNNVYFGTHPAVRVYYSPKMMQWLLGDRDGPPEDGAFIVKEMFEPPAARYEGMDDAQVVEKLKSWTVMVRDTAGAHDGWYWSNPVRGESQASAHDYPFKYRESGFGQYCLRCHASAADHGTFSSLRNIKGFPGDPLRFRVDDSWRDHHAAAKPWQPGNETEEMGEIDDREVETAYRHLPDPSDAEAEAEPHPGFEPSSPDPAFLETYPEVKDPGFENVQRFPSETHDRVVAHAGMGPGFVSSDQCMGCHGGINGNQGTAAGPVMFFQTGPDYGEGYNVSPYGEWRWSPMGLAGRDPIFHAQLDSEIALLEKEFGTDGKVPDEQIAHLQNLCFSCHGAMGQRQLKEDAAKLGLDPLFKRDYLFLTSKEADNPYAKYGALARDGISCGTCHRARQSTPVEGLSELKSYLTHNTTGRFETGAPDEIYGPFKDEEIVTLPMKNALGITPKHDSYIQSSRLCGSCHHVSLPNVDMPLSAHAANDLDASVPAEMFKDFKHSIEQATYMEWLNSGYQNEFPAANPTPERAQSCQGCHMPSHFKSADGKVDVKQIKTRIAAVQDDSYPEAEHMPPVEEIRVRFREEGFKRHRLQGLNGMLMEIFRQNNDVLGVRTKDYMTGADGLKLALDEVAAQARERTADLDVTTKLDEDGKLIAEVEVVNKTGHRFPTGVGLRRAFLELLVIDGSGGRERVVWGSGRTNAVGVLVDEKGNILPTEFFEKDETGAPRYQHHHEVIDSQDQVQVYEELLRNAEGEFTTSFVHRANHVKDNRLLPFGWQEKGPLPDRYSELKDFIHATHPGQDAIRDEDYRSGKGLDRVRYEIELPEGVDADDLTVRATLYYQPLPPHWLKERFATAPDMPATQRLYYIASRLKLDGTPMENWKFKLTSKEAKVSAR
;
A
#
# COMPACT_ATOMS: atom_id res chain seq x y z
N MET A 1 -35.26 -2.83 -38.81
CA MET A 1 -36.60 -2.41 -39.31
C MET A 1 -37.25 -1.55 -38.22
N ALA A 2 -38.00 -0.49 -38.59
CA ALA A 2 -38.93 0.34 -37.78
C ALA A 2 -38.62 0.60 -36.27
N GLY A 3 -38.60 1.84 -35.77
CA GLY A 3 -38.83 3.19 -36.34
C GLY A 3 -38.31 4.25 -35.35
N GLU A 4 -37.90 5.46 -35.78
CA GLU A 4 -38.78 6.64 -36.03
C GLU A 4 -39.55 7.13 -34.79
N ARG A 5 -39.63 8.43 -34.43
CA ARG A 5 -39.18 9.73 -35.00
C ARG A 5 -39.12 10.73 -33.81
N GLY A 6 -38.49 11.92 -33.84
CA GLY A 6 -37.76 12.65 -34.89
C GLY A 6 -37.28 14.02 -34.34
N GLU A 7 -36.48 14.76 -35.12
CA GLU A 7 -35.82 16.02 -34.71
C GLU A 7 -36.72 17.27 -34.85
N CYS A 8 -36.33 18.40 -34.22
CA CYS A 8 -36.24 19.70 -34.91
C CYS A 8 -35.63 20.85 -34.05
N ALA A 9 -34.69 21.58 -34.65
CA ALA A 9 -34.30 22.96 -34.32
C ALA A 9 -34.46 23.79 -35.64
N PRO A 10 -33.97 25.03 -35.82
CA PRO A 10 -33.41 26.03 -34.90
C PRO A 10 -33.99 27.46 -35.11
N GLN A 11 -33.42 28.50 -34.48
CA GLN A 11 -32.95 29.79 -35.08
C GLN A 11 -32.94 30.99 -34.09
N ARG A 12 -32.37 32.13 -34.54
CA ARG A 12 -31.91 33.30 -33.75
C ARG A 12 -32.85 34.51 -33.87
N PHE A 13 -32.74 35.49 -32.97
CA PHE A 13 -32.33 36.89 -33.32
C PHE A 13 -32.05 37.76 -32.07
N ALA A 14 -31.57 38.99 -32.27
CA ALA A 14 -31.16 40.00 -31.26
C ALA A 14 -32.35 40.96 -30.89
N ASP A 15 -32.24 42.07 -30.15
CA ASP A 15 -31.11 42.95 -29.76
C ASP A 15 -31.50 43.92 -28.60
N ARG A 16 -30.51 44.51 -27.88
CA ARG A 16 -30.51 45.76 -27.05
C ARG A 16 -31.61 46.04 -25.97
N ALA A 17 -31.42 46.90 -24.95
CA ALA A 17 -30.22 47.36 -24.22
C ALA A 17 -30.53 48.25 -22.97
N SER A 18 -29.63 48.21 -21.98
CA SER A 18 -29.07 49.36 -21.20
C SER A 18 -29.76 49.98 -19.95
N ARG A 19 -28.93 50.11 -18.88
CA ARG A 19 -28.83 51.21 -17.88
C ARG A 19 -29.94 51.32 -16.79
N LEU A 20 -29.69 51.84 -15.57
CA LEU A 20 -28.46 52.35 -14.90
C LEU A 20 -28.51 52.12 -13.35
N ARG A 21 -27.46 52.55 -12.62
CA ARG A 21 -27.21 52.26 -11.19
C ARG A 21 -27.65 53.39 -10.23
N ARG A 22 -28.08 52.97 -9.02
CA ARG A 22 -27.87 53.55 -7.65
C ARG A 22 -28.16 55.04 -7.39
N PHE A 23 -28.82 55.33 -6.26
CA PHE A 23 -28.20 56.05 -5.12
C PHE A 23 -28.95 55.77 -3.79
N TRP A 24 -28.31 56.10 -2.68
CA TRP A 24 -28.73 56.01 -1.26
C TRP A 24 -28.29 57.36 -0.59
N PRO A 25 -28.57 57.71 0.69
CA PRO A 25 -28.90 56.87 1.86
C PRO A 25 -29.92 57.50 2.88
N VAL A 26 -29.84 57.05 4.15
CA VAL A 26 -30.25 57.67 5.44
C VAL A 26 -31.37 56.94 6.22
N LEU A 27 -31.17 56.84 7.55
CA LEU A 27 -31.90 56.03 8.54
C LEU A 27 -33.17 56.71 9.09
N PHE A 28 -34.06 55.92 9.70
CA PHE A 28 -34.60 56.18 11.06
C PHE A 28 -35.07 54.88 11.74
N LEU A 29 -35.20 54.87 13.07
CA LEU A 29 -35.61 53.70 13.89
C LEU A 29 -37.12 53.66 14.19
N GLY A 30 -37.68 52.47 14.47
CA GLY A 30 -39.02 52.35 15.08
C GLY A 30 -39.62 50.95 15.21
N VAL A 31 -39.48 50.33 16.39
CA VAL A 31 -40.35 49.34 17.09
C VAL A 31 -41.30 48.42 16.27
N PRO A 32 -41.20 47.07 16.40
CA PRO A 32 -42.24 46.15 15.98
C PRO A 32 -43.37 46.00 17.03
N LEU A 33 -44.61 45.79 16.56
CA LEU A 33 -45.78 45.50 17.40
C LEU A 33 -46.07 43.99 17.41
N ALA A 34 -46.38 43.44 18.58
CA ALA A 34 -46.61 42.01 18.75
C ALA A 34 -48.04 41.57 18.35
N PHE A 35 -48.16 40.35 17.81
CA PHE A 35 -49.42 39.61 17.73
C PHE A 35 -49.26 38.28 18.49
N ALA A 36 -50.14 38.02 19.46
CA ALA A 36 -50.12 36.81 20.27
C ALA A 36 -51.10 35.77 19.73
N GLY A 37 -50.60 34.59 19.37
CA GLY A 37 -51.43 33.39 19.13
C GLY A 37 -51.49 32.56 20.41
N TYR A 38 -52.69 32.28 20.90
CA TYR A 38 -52.88 31.39 22.05
C TYR A 38 -52.73 29.92 21.64
N ALA A 39 -51.80 29.21 22.29
CA ALA A 39 -51.77 27.75 22.34
C ALA A 39 -51.86 27.33 23.82
N LEU A 40 -52.72 26.35 24.13
CA LEU A 40 -52.90 25.85 25.49
C LEU A 40 -51.82 24.81 25.81
N PRO A 41 -51.08 24.94 26.93
CA PRO A 41 -50.13 23.92 27.34
C PRO A 41 -50.88 22.73 27.96
N LEU A 42 -50.63 21.53 27.45
CA LEU A 42 -50.80 20.31 28.24
C LEU A 42 -49.71 20.28 29.32
N ALA A 43 -50.10 20.15 30.58
CA ALA A 43 -49.20 20.27 31.71
C ALA A 43 -48.33 19.01 31.92
N GLY A 44 -47.31 18.84 31.08
CA GLY A 44 -46.12 18.06 31.44
C GLY A 44 -45.28 18.86 32.44
N THR A 45 -44.88 18.23 33.55
CA THR A 45 -44.10 18.88 34.61
C THR A 45 -42.66 19.12 34.19
N PRO A 46 -42.11 20.34 34.31
CA PRO A 46 -40.68 20.57 34.15
C PRO A 46 -39.93 20.10 35.40
N ALA A 47 -38.99 19.17 35.24
CA ALA A 47 -38.07 18.76 36.28
C ALA A 47 -36.75 18.29 35.68
N PRO A 48 -35.70 19.14 35.65
CA PRO A 48 -34.33 18.63 35.55
C PRO A 48 -34.03 17.91 36.86
N SER A 49 -34.26 16.60 36.88
CA SER A 49 -33.71 15.73 37.91
C SER A 49 -32.21 15.65 37.68
N SER A 50 -31.44 16.58 38.27
CA SER A 50 -29.98 16.48 38.34
C SER A 50 -29.63 15.22 39.12
N ALA A 51 -29.48 14.11 38.40
CA ALA A 51 -29.24 12.81 38.98
C ALA A 51 -27.92 12.88 39.74
N GLN A 52 -27.96 12.66 41.04
CA GLN A 52 -26.79 12.80 41.90
C GLN A 52 -25.96 11.52 41.86
N LEU A 53 -24.65 11.64 42.08
CA LEU A 53 -23.77 10.48 42.19
C LEU A 53 -24.30 9.53 43.29
N PRO A 54 -24.48 8.24 43.00
CA PRO A 54 -24.85 7.25 44.00
C PRO A 54 -23.86 7.24 45.17
N ALA A 55 -24.35 7.12 46.40
CA ALA A 55 -23.55 7.33 47.62
C ALA A 55 -22.28 6.46 47.75
N TYR A 56 -22.17 5.34 47.02
CA TYR A 56 -20.95 4.51 47.01
C TYR A 56 -19.80 5.10 46.18
N CYS A 57 -20.08 6.01 45.23
CA CYS A 57 -19.10 6.69 44.38
C CYS A 57 -19.24 8.23 44.41
N ALA A 58 -19.98 8.79 45.38
CA ALA A 58 -20.11 10.24 45.55
C ALA A 58 -18.78 10.91 45.97
N GLU A 59 -17.92 10.20 46.70
CA GLU A 59 -16.58 10.64 47.12
C GLU A 59 -15.47 10.16 46.15
N ALA A 60 -15.83 9.77 44.92
CA ALA A 60 -14.90 9.25 43.93
C ALA A 60 -13.86 10.29 43.52
N LYS A 61 -12.59 9.86 43.38
CA LYS A 61 -11.47 10.74 43.04
C LYS A 61 -11.00 10.55 41.61
N GLN A 62 -10.71 11.65 40.92
CA GLN A 62 -10.13 11.64 39.58
C GLN A 62 -8.74 10.96 39.60
N ALA A 63 -8.32 10.34 38.49
CA ALA A 63 -6.97 9.80 38.35
C ALA A 63 -5.92 10.91 38.42
N ASP A 64 -4.86 10.70 39.19
CA ASP A 64 -3.66 11.54 39.22
C ASP A 64 -2.67 11.04 38.15
N LEU A 65 -3.06 11.23 36.89
CA LEU A 65 -2.26 10.97 35.70
C LEU A 65 -2.21 12.25 34.84
N PRO A 66 -1.11 12.52 34.11
CA PRO A 66 -1.08 13.59 33.12
C PRO A 66 -2.07 13.31 31.98
N LEU A 67 -2.32 14.29 31.11
CA LEU A 67 -2.97 14.01 29.83
C LEU A 67 -1.98 13.29 28.89
N PRO A 68 -2.42 12.30 28.09
CA PRO A 68 -1.53 11.54 27.21
C PRO A 68 -0.74 12.39 26.21
N SER A 69 -1.29 13.51 25.74
CA SER A 69 -0.58 14.49 24.88
C SER A 69 0.49 15.32 25.59
N GLN A 70 0.53 15.29 26.93
CA GLN A 70 1.45 16.09 27.77
C GLN A 70 2.62 15.24 28.31
N ALA A 71 2.79 14.02 27.82
CA ALA A 71 3.83 13.08 28.26
C ALA A 71 4.50 12.38 27.07
N GLU A 72 5.72 11.90 27.28
CA GLU A 72 6.38 10.97 26.35
C GLU A 72 5.50 9.69 26.22
N PRO A 73 5.14 9.23 25.01
CA PRO A 73 4.11 8.20 24.81
C PRO A 73 4.32 6.91 25.61
N ASP A 74 5.54 6.38 25.63
CA ASP A 74 5.87 5.16 26.35
C ASP A 74 5.91 5.43 27.87
N ALA A 75 6.26 6.64 28.31
CA ALA A 75 6.19 7.06 29.72
C ALA A 75 4.75 7.21 30.20
N TYR A 76 3.84 7.65 29.33
CA TYR A 76 2.41 7.62 29.63
C TYR A 76 1.91 6.19 29.77
N GLN A 77 2.22 5.32 28.80
CA GLN A 77 1.81 3.92 28.79
C GLN A 77 2.33 3.16 30.04
N ARG A 78 3.58 3.38 30.46
CA ARG A 78 4.12 2.83 31.73
C ARG A 78 3.30 3.25 32.96
N GLN A 79 2.88 4.51 33.06
CA GLN A 79 2.05 5.00 34.17
C GLN A 79 0.62 4.44 34.11
N LEU A 80 0.04 4.37 32.93
CA LEU A 80 -1.28 3.80 32.69
C LEU A 80 -1.31 2.31 33.06
N PHE A 81 -0.31 1.53 32.65
CA PHE A 81 -0.24 0.09 32.92
C PHE A 81 -0.04 -0.18 34.42
N ALA A 82 0.75 0.64 35.13
CA ALA A 82 0.83 0.59 36.58
C ALA A 82 -0.53 0.89 37.23
N PHE A 83 -1.20 1.97 36.83
CA PHE A 83 -2.53 2.37 37.32
C PHE A 83 -3.60 1.27 37.14
N LEU A 84 -3.56 0.55 36.01
CA LEU A 84 -4.50 -0.53 35.68
C LEU A 84 -4.22 -1.80 36.48
N ASN A 85 -2.96 -2.25 36.53
CA ASN A 85 -2.54 -3.44 37.28
C ASN A 85 -2.78 -3.29 38.79
N ASP A 86 -2.56 -2.10 39.35
CA ASP A 86 -2.90 -1.80 40.74
C ASP A 86 -4.42 -1.66 40.99
N ARG A 87 -5.27 -1.72 39.95
CA ARG A 87 -6.70 -1.42 40.00
C ARG A 87 -7.01 -0.08 40.68
N THR A 88 -6.21 0.95 40.40
CA THR A 88 -6.27 2.22 41.13
C THR A 88 -7.59 2.96 40.94
N TYR A 89 -8.25 2.83 39.78
CA TYR A 89 -9.63 3.29 39.56
C TYR A 89 -10.62 2.78 40.62
N ALA A 90 -10.55 1.49 40.99
CA ALA A 90 -11.40 0.91 42.03
C ALA A 90 -11.00 1.42 43.43
N LYS A 91 -9.69 1.57 43.71
CA LYS A 91 -9.17 2.18 44.96
C LYS A 91 -9.59 3.65 45.11
N LEU A 92 -9.81 4.37 44.00
CA LEU A 92 -10.30 5.75 43.94
C LEU A 92 -11.83 5.86 44.04
N GLY A 93 -12.56 4.75 44.21
CA GLY A 93 -14.00 4.73 44.48
C GLY A 93 -14.90 5.03 43.28
N TRP A 94 -14.42 4.81 42.05
CA TRP A 94 -15.17 5.13 40.82
C TRP A 94 -16.52 4.43 40.72
N CYS A 95 -17.47 5.06 40.02
CA CYS A 95 -18.75 4.43 39.72
C CYS A 95 -18.54 3.23 38.77
N VAL A 96 -19.35 2.20 38.93
CA VAL A 96 -19.18 0.89 38.27
C VAL A 96 -20.51 0.40 37.70
N ASP A 97 -20.45 -0.45 36.68
CA ASP A 97 -21.60 -1.21 36.17
C ASP A 97 -22.37 -1.92 37.30
N LYS A 98 -23.69 -2.05 37.12
CA LYS A 98 -24.60 -2.68 38.07
C LYS A 98 -24.60 -4.20 37.94
N SER A 99 -24.84 -4.86 39.07
CA SER A 99 -25.10 -6.29 39.05
C SER A 99 -26.46 -6.55 38.42
N MET A 100 -26.51 -7.56 37.54
CA MET A 100 -27.74 -8.09 36.95
C MET A 100 -27.82 -9.57 37.31
N ASP A 101 -28.95 -10.00 37.88
CA ASP A 101 -29.23 -11.39 38.25
C ASP A 101 -28.05 -12.06 39.03
N ASP A 102 -27.60 -11.38 40.10
CA ASP A 102 -26.46 -11.74 40.96
C ASP A 102 -25.10 -11.92 40.23
N ASN A 103 -24.96 -11.38 39.02
CA ASN A 103 -23.71 -11.34 38.25
C ASN A 103 -23.09 -9.94 38.24
N LEU A 104 -21.76 -9.83 38.39
CA LEU A 104 -21.01 -8.57 38.33
C LEU A 104 -20.43 -8.25 36.94
N VAL A 105 -20.52 -9.20 36.00
CA VAL A 105 -20.01 -9.13 34.64
C VAL A 105 -21.21 -9.19 33.67
N ARG A 106 -21.09 -8.59 32.49
CA ARG A 106 -22.10 -8.66 31.41
C ARG A 106 -21.47 -8.92 30.05
N ASP A 107 -22.18 -9.63 29.19
CA ASP A 107 -21.77 -9.85 27.80
C ASP A 107 -21.97 -8.57 26.95
N THR A 108 -21.25 -8.46 25.83
CA THR A 108 -21.47 -7.41 24.81
C THR A 108 -21.96 -7.98 23.47
N GLY A 109 -22.53 -9.18 23.50
CA GLY A 109 -23.19 -9.83 22.38
C GLY A 109 -23.65 -11.26 22.75
N PRO A 110 -24.33 -11.96 21.83
CA PRO A 110 -24.81 -13.31 22.08
C PRO A 110 -23.70 -14.34 22.33
N TYR A 111 -24.02 -15.42 23.04
CA TYR A 111 -23.21 -16.65 23.12
C TYR A 111 -24.08 -17.84 22.70
N VAL A 112 -23.73 -18.48 21.58
CA VAL A 112 -24.54 -19.55 20.96
C VAL A 112 -23.64 -20.63 20.37
N ASN A 113 -23.93 -21.91 20.63
CA ASN A 113 -23.20 -23.07 20.06
C ASN A 113 -21.65 -23.04 20.24
N ASN A 114 -21.16 -22.59 21.40
CA ASN A 114 -19.73 -22.34 21.70
C ASN A 114 -19.06 -21.26 20.83
N VAL A 115 -19.86 -20.39 20.20
CA VAL A 115 -19.41 -19.16 19.53
C VAL A 115 -19.92 -17.95 20.32
N TYR A 116 -19.03 -17.00 20.59
CA TYR A 116 -19.37 -15.72 21.21
C TYR A 116 -19.38 -14.63 20.14
N PHE A 117 -20.43 -13.81 20.12
CA PHE A 117 -20.72 -12.83 19.09
C PHE A 117 -20.57 -11.37 19.57
N GLY A 118 -19.85 -11.13 20.66
CA GLY A 118 -19.71 -9.80 21.27
C GLY A 118 -18.59 -8.94 20.67
N THR A 119 -18.85 -7.65 20.49
CA THR A 119 -17.87 -6.64 20.03
C THR A 119 -16.65 -6.51 20.96
N HIS A 120 -16.76 -6.95 22.22
CA HIS A 120 -15.67 -7.19 23.17
C HIS A 120 -15.95 -8.50 23.95
N PRO A 121 -14.95 -9.12 24.61
CA PRO A 121 -15.14 -10.14 25.65
C PRO A 121 -16.15 -9.72 26.73
N ALA A 122 -16.48 -10.61 27.68
CA ALA A 122 -17.39 -10.26 28.78
C ALA A 122 -16.78 -9.14 29.65
N VAL A 123 -17.57 -8.16 30.08
CA VAL A 123 -17.08 -6.88 30.64
C VAL A 123 -17.59 -6.55 32.05
N ARG A 124 -16.79 -5.73 32.75
CA ARG A 124 -17.26 -4.83 33.82
C ARG A 124 -16.65 -3.44 33.64
N VAL A 125 -17.47 -2.40 33.54
CA VAL A 125 -16.99 -1.03 33.25
C VAL A 125 -16.97 -0.14 34.50
N TYR A 126 -15.91 0.68 34.62
CA TYR A 126 -15.72 1.73 35.61
C TYR A 126 -15.61 3.11 34.96
N TYR A 127 -16.13 4.13 35.65
CA TYR A 127 -16.30 5.49 35.14
C TYR A 127 -15.72 6.53 36.12
N SER A 128 -14.81 7.38 35.66
CA SER A 128 -14.20 8.43 36.49
C SER A 128 -15.20 9.56 36.84
N PRO A 129 -14.91 10.40 37.86
CA PRO A 129 -15.78 11.52 38.22
C PRO A 129 -16.09 12.47 37.06
N LYS A 130 -15.10 12.80 36.21
CA LYS A 130 -15.31 13.61 35.01
C LYS A 130 -16.22 12.94 33.98
N MET A 131 -16.05 11.63 33.77
CA MET A 131 -16.92 10.87 32.87
C MET A 131 -18.36 10.81 33.39
N MET A 132 -18.53 10.63 34.70
CA MET A 132 -19.84 10.67 35.36
C MET A 132 -20.48 12.05 35.30
N GLN A 133 -19.73 13.13 35.52
CA GLN A 133 -20.23 14.51 35.40
C GLN A 133 -20.85 14.77 34.02
N TRP A 134 -20.22 14.27 32.96
CA TRP A 134 -20.75 14.37 31.59
C TRP A 134 -21.99 13.48 31.36
N LEU A 135 -21.97 12.22 31.80
CA LEU A 135 -23.14 11.33 31.70
C LEU A 135 -24.35 11.85 32.50
N LEU A 136 -24.12 12.58 33.59
CA LEU A 136 -25.13 13.24 34.42
C LEU A 136 -25.63 14.58 33.82
N GLY A 137 -24.91 15.14 32.85
CA GLY A 137 -25.29 16.33 32.08
C GLY A 137 -26.01 16.00 30.77
N ASP A 138 -26.78 14.89 30.74
CA ASP A 138 -27.51 14.39 29.57
C ASP A 138 -26.64 14.21 28.29
N ARG A 139 -25.32 14.02 28.46
CA ARG A 139 -24.28 13.97 27.39
C ARG A 139 -24.14 15.26 26.56
N ASP A 140 -24.58 16.42 27.07
CA ASP A 140 -24.43 17.69 26.35
C ASP A 140 -22.95 18.11 26.20
N GLY A 141 -22.55 18.41 24.97
CA GLY A 141 -21.16 18.69 24.59
C GLY A 141 -20.19 17.51 24.77
N PRO A 142 -18.89 17.69 24.48
CA PRO A 142 -17.89 16.66 24.72
C PRO A 142 -17.60 16.48 26.22
N PRO A 143 -17.25 15.26 26.68
CA PRO A 143 -16.69 15.07 28.02
C PRO A 143 -15.36 15.83 28.17
N GLU A 144 -15.07 16.31 29.38
CA GLU A 144 -13.83 17.03 29.69
C GLU A 144 -12.57 16.16 29.53
N ASP A 145 -11.44 16.78 29.21
CA ASP A 145 -10.14 16.10 29.20
C ASP A 145 -9.80 15.52 30.58
N GLY A 146 -9.29 14.28 30.58
CA GLY A 146 -9.16 13.43 31.76
C GLY A 146 -10.45 12.67 32.15
N ALA A 147 -11.57 12.82 31.45
CA ALA A 147 -12.64 11.83 31.51
C ALA A 147 -12.12 10.45 31.05
N PHE A 148 -12.49 9.40 31.78
CA PHE A 148 -11.73 8.15 31.77
C PHE A 148 -12.69 6.97 31.98
N ILE A 149 -12.62 5.99 31.08
CA ILE A 149 -13.41 4.75 31.09
C ILE A 149 -12.42 3.57 31.16
N VAL A 150 -12.64 2.65 32.11
CA VAL A 150 -11.88 1.40 32.23
C VAL A 150 -12.84 0.22 32.13
N LYS A 151 -12.69 -0.60 31.09
CA LYS A 151 -13.43 -1.84 30.86
C LYS A 151 -12.53 -3.01 31.27
N GLU A 152 -12.82 -3.63 32.41
CA GLU A 152 -12.24 -4.92 32.79
C GLU A 152 -12.80 -6.02 31.88
N MET A 153 -11.93 -6.89 31.36
CA MET A 153 -12.31 -7.94 30.40
C MET A 153 -12.11 -9.37 30.96
N PHE A 154 -13.04 -10.24 30.61
CA PHE A 154 -13.26 -11.56 31.18
C PHE A 154 -13.65 -12.60 30.11
N GLU A 155 -13.50 -13.89 30.45
CA GLU A 155 -13.77 -15.03 29.57
C GLU A 155 -15.29 -15.18 29.28
N PRO A 156 -15.75 -15.09 28.02
CA PRO A 156 -17.17 -15.20 27.70
C PRO A 156 -17.74 -16.62 27.90
N PRO A 157 -19.03 -16.78 28.23
CA PRO A 157 -20.00 -15.72 28.49
C PRO A 157 -19.94 -15.23 29.95
N ALA A 158 -20.55 -14.08 30.22
CA ALA A 158 -20.62 -13.51 31.57
C ALA A 158 -21.27 -14.44 32.59
N ALA A 159 -22.15 -15.36 32.16
CA ALA A 159 -22.77 -16.39 33.00
C ALA A 159 -21.76 -17.32 33.73
N ARG A 160 -20.46 -17.30 33.37
CA ARG A 160 -19.38 -17.92 34.17
C ARG A 160 -19.17 -17.28 35.55
N TYR A 161 -19.66 -16.06 35.77
CA TYR A 161 -19.39 -15.22 36.95
C TYR A 161 -20.63 -14.96 37.84
N GLU A 162 -21.75 -15.63 37.54
CA GLU A 162 -22.98 -15.61 38.33
C GLU A 162 -22.71 -16.03 39.78
N GLY A 163 -23.14 -15.22 40.75
CA GLY A 163 -22.97 -15.49 42.19
C GLY A 163 -21.55 -15.31 42.75
N MET A 164 -20.59 -14.79 41.96
CA MET A 164 -19.23 -14.50 42.45
C MET A 164 -19.14 -13.13 43.14
N ASP A 165 -18.30 -13.04 44.17
CA ASP A 165 -17.95 -11.75 44.80
C ASP A 165 -16.89 -10.95 44.02
N ASP A 166 -16.64 -9.69 44.40
CA ASP A 166 -15.69 -8.82 43.71
C ASP A 166 -14.26 -9.39 43.69
N ALA A 167 -13.81 -10.05 44.77
CA ALA A 167 -12.46 -10.62 44.83
C ALA A 167 -12.36 -11.86 43.92
N GLN A 168 -13.39 -12.70 43.87
CA GLN A 168 -13.48 -13.84 42.98
C GLN A 168 -13.49 -13.42 41.50
N VAL A 169 -14.27 -12.40 41.14
CA VAL A 169 -14.29 -11.85 39.76
C VAL A 169 -12.93 -11.25 39.40
N VAL A 170 -12.33 -10.45 40.29
CA VAL A 170 -11.01 -9.83 40.09
C VAL A 170 -9.87 -10.86 40.02
N GLU A 171 -10.02 -12.05 40.61
CA GLU A 171 -9.10 -13.16 40.38
C GLU A 171 -9.07 -13.57 38.90
N LYS A 172 -10.23 -13.54 38.21
CA LYS A 172 -10.40 -13.99 36.81
C LYS A 172 -10.17 -12.92 35.73
N LEU A 173 -9.88 -11.68 36.13
CA LEU A 173 -9.56 -10.57 35.22
C LEU A 173 -8.40 -10.93 34.29
N LYS A 174 -8.60 -10.78 32.96
CA LYS A 174 -7.62 -11.11 31.91
C LYS A 174 -6.84 -9.89 31.42
N SER A 175 -7.56 -8.83 31.07
CA SER A 175 -7.06 -7.66 30.35
C SER A 175 -8.02 -6.47 30.54
N TRP A 176 -7.69 -5.31 29.96
CA TRP A 176 -8.56 -4.15 29.93
C TRP A 176 -8.65 -3.55 28.53
N THR A 177 -9.81 -3.00 28.15
CA THR A 177 -9.85 -1.92 27.13
C THR A 177 -10.13 -0.60 27.83
N VAL A 178 -9.49 0.47 27.39
CA VAL A 178 -9.37 1.71 28.16
C VAL A 178 -9.45 2.92 27.24
N MET A 179 -10.14 3.97 27.69
CA MET A 179 -10.33 5.22 26.96
C MET A 179 -10.05 6.43 27.87
N VAL A 180 -9.10 7.28 27.49
CA VAL A 180 -8.77 8.55 28.17
C VAL A 180 -9.08 9.72 27.25
N ARG A 181 -9.87 10.69 27.73
CA ARG A 181 -10.23 11.88 26.94
C ARG A 181 -9.09 12.89 26.93
N ASP A 182 -8.66 13.28 25.73
CA ASP A 182 -7.65 14.30 25.49
C ASP A 182 -7.88 14.97 24.11
N THR A 183 -8.40 16.20 24.10
CA THR A 183 -8.68 17.00 22.90
C THR A 183 -7.46 17.38 22.08
N ALA A 184 -6.25 17.36 22.66
CA ALA A 184 -5.06 17.82 21.97
C ALA A 184 -4.41 16.72 21.10
N GLY A 185 -4.54 15.45 21.50
CA GLY A 185 -3.80 14.36 20.85
C GLY A 185 -4.34 13.88 19.50
N ALA A 186 -5.66 13.93 19.26
CA ALA A 186 -6.27 13.52 17.99
C ALA A 186 -7.69 14.10 17.80
N HIS A 187 -8.22 13.99 16.58
CA HIS A 187 -9.55 14.47 16.18
C HIS A 187 -10.71 13.77 16.92
N ASP A 188 -10.66 12.45 17.07
CA ASP A 188 -11.61 11.69 17.90
C ASP A 188 -11.50 12.07 19.38
N GLY A 189 -10.30 12.50 19.79
CA GLY A 189 -10.02 13.05 21.10
C GLY A 189 -9.87 12.00 22.21
N TRP A 190 -9.65 10.74 21.86
CA TRP A 190 -9.43 9.66 22.81
C TRP A 190 -8.05 9.02 22.63
N TYR A 191 -7.34 8.83 23.75
CA TYR A 191 -6.26 7.87 23.84
C TYR A 191 -6.85 6.50 24.20
N TRP A 192 -6.51 5.50 23.41
CA TRP A 192 -7.03 4.13 23.47
C TRP A 192 -5.94 3.19 23.97
N SER A 193 -6.30 2.15 24.73
CA SER A 193 -5.33 1.20 25.29
C SER A 193 -5.97 -0.16 25.59
N ASN A 194 -5.32 -1.28 25.23
CA ASN A 194 -5.84 -2.65 25.39
C ASN A 194 -4.90 -3.64 26.13
N PRO A 195 -4.30 -3.31 27.30
CA PRO A 195 -3.26 -4.12 27.92
C PRO A 195 -3.75 -5.42 28.59
N VAL A 196 -2.86 -6.41 28.65
CA VAL A 196 -3.06 -7.66 29.39
C VAL A 196 -2.62 -7.55 30.85
N ARG A 197 -3.18 -8.40 31.72
CA ARG A 197 -2.90 -8.35 33.16
C ARG A 197 -1.46 -8.80 33.47
N GLY A 198 -0.73 -7.95 34.19
CA GLY A 198 0.70 -8.10 34.47
C GLY A 198 1.61 -7.42 33.46
N GLU A 199 1.07 -6.86 32.37
CA GLU A 199 1.84 -6.15 31.37
C GLU A 199 2.48 -4.87 31.94
N SER A 200 3.75 -4.65 31.62
CA SER A 200 4.56 -3.52 32.09
C SER A 200 5.54 -2.97 31.04
N GLN A 201 5.59 -3.59 29.85
CA GLN A 201 6.35 -3.08 28.72
C GLN A 201 5.51 -2.05 27.98
N ALA A 202 6.13 -0.96 27.54
CA ALA A 202 5.49 0.07 26.72
C ALA A 202 5.96 0.09 25.26
N SER A 203 7.09 -0.58 24.99
CA SER A 203 7.74 -0.60 23.69
C SER A 203 7.24 -1.78 22.86
N ALA A 204 6.67 -1.49 21.68
CA ALA A 204 6.61 -2.41 20.54
C ALA A 204 7.69 -2.07 19.50
N HIS A 205 8.75 -1.35 19.91
CA HIS A 205 9.78 -0.82 19.02
C HIS A 205 10.87 -1.81 18.65
N ASP A 206 11.02 -2.86 19.46
CA ASP A 206 12.06 -3.89 19.33
C ASP A 206 11.57 -5.08 18.48
N TYR A 207 12.48 -5.76 17.77
CA TYR A 207 12.18 -6.92 16.94
C TYR A 207 11.57 -8.07 17.79
N PRO A 208 10.49 -8.77 17.36
CA PRO A 208 9.94 -8.88 16.01
C PRO A 208 9.01 -7.75 15.52
N PHE A 209 8.82 -6.67 16.30
CA PHE A 209 7.86 -5.58 16.09
C PHE A 209 6.39 -6.04 16.14
N LYS A 210 5.72 -5.71 17.25
CA LYS A 210 4.28 -5.93 17.43
C LYS A 210 3.44 -4.74 16.96
N TYR A 211 2.13 -4.90 16.88
CA TYR A 211 1.25 -3.72 16.92
C TYR A 211 1.38 -2.98 18.26
N ARG A 212 0.99 -1.70 18.31
CA ARG A 212 0.91 -0.95 19.57
C ARG A 212 -0.44 -1.20 20.21
N GLU A 213 -0.48 -1.76 21.42
CA GLU A 213 -1.73 -1.87 22.18
C GLU A 213 -2.25 -0.53 22.75
N SER A 214 -1.48 0.57 22.67
CA SER A 214 -1.89 1.88 23.20
C SER A 214 -1.50 3.08 22.31
N GLY A 215 -2.36 4.09 22.24
CA GLY A 215 -2.14 5.31 21.46
C GLY A 215 -3.41 6.08 21.09
N PHE A 216 -3.24 7.27 20.49
CA PHE A 216 -4.30 7.99 19.77
C PHE A 216 -4.60 7.32 18.42
N GLY A 217 -5.83 7.43 17.91
CA GLY A 217 -6.17 6.93 16.56
C GLY A 217 -6.05 5.42 16.39
N GLN A 218 -6.51 4.63 17.36
CA GLN A 218 -6.42 3.15 17.32
C GLN A 218 -7.51 2.51 16.44
N TYR A 219 -7.26 1.26 16.05
CA TYR A 219 -8.24 0.36 15.41
C TYR A 219 -9.61 0.30 16.12
N CYS A 220 -9.67 0.61 17.42
CA CYS A 220 -10.90 0.77 18.20
C CYS A 220 -11.93 1.72 17.54
N LEU A 221 -11.46 2.73 16.79
CA LEU A 221 -12.29 3.67 16.04
C LEU A 221 -13.18 3.00 14.99
N ARG A 222 -12.81 1.81 14.49
CA ARG A 222 -13.66 0.92 13.67
C ARG A 222 -15.10 0.90 14.17
N CYS A 223 -15.28 0.58 15.46
CA CYS A 223 -16.60 0.53 16.07
C CYS A 223 -16.97 1.88 16.68
N HIS A 224 -16.08 2.48 17.46
CA HIS A 224 -16.40 3.65 18.29
C HIS A 224 -16.75 4.92 17.50
N ALA A 225 -16.28 5.09 16.27
CA ALA A 225 -16.65 6.24 15.44
C ALA A 225 -18.11 6.19 14.95
N SER A 226 -18.78 5.05 15.09
CA SER A 226 -20.22 4.89 14.81
C SER A 226 -21.11 5.16 16.04
N ALA A 227 -20.57 5.75 17.12
CA ALA A 227 -21.40 6.37 18.15
C ALA A 227 -22.02 7.68 17.62
N ALA A 228 -23.25 7.98 18.04
CA ALA A 228 -23.97 9.19 17.63
C ALA A 228 -23.25 10.47 18.08
N ASP A 229 -22.63 10.42 19.25
CA ASP A 229 -21.93 11.53 19.88
C ASP A 229 -20.68 11.04 20.64
N HIS A 230 -19.60 11.83 20.54
CA HIS A 230 -18.40 11.77 21.36
C HIS A 230 -17.67 10.41 21.47
N GLY A 231 -17.89 9.49 20.52
CA GLY A 231 -17.11 8.26 20.36
C GLY A 231 -17.36 7.19 21.43
N THR A 232 -18.47 7.24 22.17
CA THR A 232 -18.70 6.29 23.28
C THR A 232 -20.17 5.89 23.46
N PHE A 233 -20.42 4.59 23.48
CA PHE A 233 -21.74 3.98 23.70
C PHE A 233 -22.15 3.94 25.20
N SER A 234 -21.52 4.76 26.05
CA SER A 234 -21.70 4.75 27.51
C SER A 234 -23.05 5.33 27.97
N SER A 235 -23.82 4.57 28.73
CA SER A 235 -25.17 4.94 29.17
C SER A 235 -25.36 4.72 30.67
N LEU A 236 -26.03 5.67 31.34
CA LEU A 236 -26.31 5.62 32.79
C LEU A 236 -27.05 4.34 33.20
N ARG A 237 -27.85 3.71 32.33
CA ARG A 237 -28.59 2.48 32.66
C ARG A 237 -27.67 1.30 32.99
N ASN A 238 -26.41 1.33 32.58
CA ASN A 238 -25.45 0.29 32.91
C ASN A 238 -24.92 0.45 34.35
N ILE A 239 -24.93 1.67 34.88
CA ILE A 239 -24.20 2.05 36.10
C ILE A 239 -25.02 1.79 37.37
N LYS A 240 -24.38 1.22 38.39
CA LYS A 240 -24.98 0.92 39.70
C LYS A 240 -25.54 2.18 40.33
N GLY A 241 -26.81 2.12 40.76
CA GLY A 241 -27.54 3.22 41.40
C GLY A 241 -28.47 4.01 40.46
N PHE A 242 -28.36 3.83 39.14
CA PHE A 242 -29.20 4.50 38.14
C PHE A 242 -30.38 3.62 37.66
N PRO A 243 -31.47 4.21 37.12
CA PRO A 243 -32.62 3.46 36.62
C PRO A 243 -32.32 2.69 35.32
N GLY A 244 -33.20 1.75 34.97
CA GLY A 244 -33.12 0.92 33.76
C GLY A 244 -32.13 -0.24 33.85
N ASP A 245 -32.31 -1.23 32.98
CA ASP A 245 -31.44 -2.41 32.87
C ASP A 245 -30.47 -2.26 31.69
N PRO A 246 -29.23 -2.81 31.76
CA PRO A 246 -28.34 -2.99 30.60
C PRO A 246 -29.01 -3.72 29.44
N LEU A 247 -28.43 -3.61 28.24
CA LEU A 247 -28.77 -4.52 27.14
C LEU A 247 -28.44 -5.97 27.56
N ARG A 248 -29.36 -6.89 27.29
CA ARG A 248 -29.25 -8.33 27.59
C ARG A 248 -29.18 -9.10 26.27
N PHE A 249 -28.18 -9.97 26.12
CA PHE A 249 -28.00 -10.79 24.92
C PHE A 249 -28.36 -12.25 25.18
N ARG A 250 -28.65 -13.01 24.12
CA ARG A 250 -28.93 -14.45 24.20
C ARG A 250 -27.66 -15.22 24.54
N VAL A 251 -27.65 -15.89 25.70
CA VAL A 251 -26.64 -16.89 26.08
C VAL A 251 -27.35 -18.24 26.16
N ASP A 252 -26.81 -19.27 25.48
CA ASP A 252 -27.22 -20.67 25.69
C ASP A 252 -26.25 -21.42 26.63
N ASP A 253 -26.54 -22.67 26.97
CA ASP A 253 -25.73 -23.47 27.91
C ASP A 253 -24.53 -24.18 27.26
N SER A 254 -24.21 -23.94 25.99
CA SER A 254 -23.15 -24.70 25.27
C SER A 254 -21.77 -24.61 25.92
N TRP A 255 -21.45 -23.47 26.55
CA TRP A 255 -20.21 -23.22 27.30
C TRP A 255 -20.02 -24.10 28.54
N ARG A 256 -21.07 -24.78 29.01
CA ARG A 256 -21.01 -25.72 30.14
C ARG A 256 -20.49 -27.10 29.74
N ASP A 257 -20.66 -27.48 28.47
CA ASP A 257 -20.31 -28.79 27.94
C ASP A 257 -18.87 -28.77 27.34
N HIS A 258 -17.87 -28.88 28.21
CA HIS A 258 -16.44 -28.95 27.83
C HIS A 258 -16.06 -30.13 26.90
N HIS A 259 -17.01 -31.00 26.54
CA HIS A 259 -16.85 -32.12 25.61
C HIS A 259 -17.70 -32.01 24.34
N ALA A 260 -18.56 -31.00 24.20
CA ALA A 260 -19.31 -30.76 22.97
C ALA A 260 -18.46 -29.97 21.97
N ALA A 261 -17.96 -30.65 20.94
CA ALA A 261 -17.51 -29.97 19.73
C ALA A 261 -18.66 -29.09 19.18
N ALA A 262 -18.34 -27.87 18.73
CA ALA A 262 -19.33 -26.95 18.18
C ALA A 262 -20.14 -27.64 17.07
N LYS A 263 -21.43 -27.82 17.29
CA LYS A 263 -22.34 -28.35 16.27
C LYS A 263 -22.63 -27.25 15.26
N PRO A 264 -22.63 -27.55 13.95
CA PRO A 264 -23.05 -26.58 12.95
C PRO A 264 -24.42 -26.00 13.32
N TRP A 265 -24.53 -24.67 13.27
CA TRP A 265 -25.83 -24.01 13.38
C TRP A 265 -26.66 -24.43 12.16
N GLN A 266 -27.82 -25.04 12.42
CA GLN A 266 -28.85 -25.22 11.40
C GLN A 266 -30.00 -24.26 11.71
N PRO A 267 -30.47 -23.47 10.73
CA PRO A 267 -31.64 -22.62 10.94
C PRO A 267 -32.86 -23.46 11.31
N GLY A 268 -33.50 -23.10 12.42
CA GLY A 268 -34.74 -23.74 12.85
C GLY A 268 -35.92 -23.37 11.93
N ASN A 269 -36.87 -24.28 11.77
CA ASN A 269 -38.04 -24.10 10.90
C ASN A 269 -39.05 -23.08 11.45
N GLU A 270 -38.73 -21.79 11.42
CA GLU A 270 -39.70 -20.69 11.49
C GLU A 270 -39.81 -20.07 10.10
N THR A 271 -40.93 -20.35 9.43
CA THR A 271 -41.14 -20.03 8.01
C THR A 271 -41.78 -18.66 7.83
N GLU A 272 -41.04 -17.69 7.31
CA GLU A 272 -41.36 -16.89 6.10
C GLU A 272 -40.30 -15.79 5.84
N GLU A 273 -40.06 -15.48 4.56
CA GLU A 273 -39.28 -14.34 4.01
C GLU A 273 -37.85 -14.06 4.54
N MET A 274 -36.87 -14.89 4.14
CA MET A 274 -35.59 -14.39 3.60
C MET A 274 -35.17 -15.21 2.37
N GLY A 275 -34.42 -14.58 1.46
CA GLY A 275 -34.06 -15.15 0.16
C GLY A 275 -32.92 -16.19 0.23
N GLU A 276 -32.83 -17.01 -0.82
CA GLU A 276 -31.90 -18.14 -0.94
C GLU A 276 -30.42 -17.71 -0.85
N ILE A 277 -29.65 -18.41 -0.02
CA ILE A 277 -28.18 -18.46 -0.04
C ILE A 277 -27.79 -19.88 -0.48
N ASP A 278 -26.77 -20.01 -1.34
CA ASP A 278 -26.36 -21.30 -1.92
C ASP A 278 -25.50 -22.11 -0.93
N ASP A 279 -26.06 -23.19 -0.39
CA ASP A 279 -25.47 -24.03 0.65
C ASP A 279 -24.27 -24.86 0.14
N ARG A 280 -23.03 -24.35 0.24
CA ARG A 280 -21.84 -25.18 0.00
C ARG A 280 -20.49 -24.85 0.62
N GLU A 281 -20.40 -23.85 1.51
CA GLU A 281 -19.19 -23.60 2.31
C GLU A 281 -19.55 -23.44 3.81
N VAL A 282 -18.55 -23.43 4.70
CA VAL A 282 -18.66 -23.42 6.17
C VAL A 282 -19.09 -24.76 6.80
N GLU A 283 -18.17 -25.74 6.79
CA GLU A 283 -18.11 -26.77 7.84
C GLU A 283 -16.67 -26.84 8.39
N THR A 284 -16.54 -26.89 9.73
CA THR A 284 -15.30 -26.81 10.55
C THR A 284 -14.48 -25.50 10.46
N ALA A 285 -14.03 -24.90 11.56
CA ALA A 285 -14.40 -25.14 12.96
C ALA A 285 -14.29 -23.87 13.82
N TYR A 286 -15.24 -23.72 14.75
CA TYR A 286 -15.17 -22.72 15.81
C TYR A 286 -14.54 -23.32 17.07
N ARG A 287 -13.43 -22.73 17.52
CA ARG A 287 -12.79 -22.95 18.82
C ARG A 287 -12.31 -21.61 19.38
N HIS A 288 -12.06 -21.59 20.70
CA HIS A 288 -11.65 -20.44 21.50
C HIS A 288 -10.75 -19.45 20.75
N LEU A 289 -11.17 -18.19 20.78
CA LEU A 289 -10.50 -17.08 20.11
C LEU A 289 -9.51 -16.44 21.09
N PRO A 290 -8.22 -16.37 20.76
CA PRO A 290 -7.32 -15.42 21.39
C PRO A 290 -7.77 -13.99 21.06
N ASP A 291 -7.48 -13.02 21.94
CA ASP A 291 -7.40 -11.63 21.50
C ASP A 291 -6.34 -11.53 20.38
N PRO A 292 -6.44 -10.65 19.36
CA PRO A 292 -5.34 -10.47 18.40
C PRO A 292 -3.98 -10.22 19.07
N SER A 293 -3.95 -9.61 20.26
CA SER A 293 -2.73 -9.47 21.08
C SER A 293 -2.23 -10.80 21.69
N ASP A 294 -3.11 -11.72 22.08
CA ASP A 294 -2.77 -13.10 22.48
C ASP A 294 -2.25 -13.90 21.26
N ALA A 295 -2.84 -13.70 20.07
CA ALA A 295 -2.38 -14.34 18.84
C ALA A 295 -1.01 -13.82 18.38
N GLU A 296 -0.72 -12.51 18.54
CA GLU A 296 0.65 -11.98 18.40
C GLU A 296 1.58 -12.43 19.55
N ALA A 297 1.09 -13.07 20.61
CA ALA A 297 1.91 -13.67 21.66
C ALA A 297 2.29 -15.14 21.38
N GLU A 298 1.46 -15.89 20.64
CA GLU A 298 1.80 -17.23 20.12
C GLU A 298 2.55 -17.21 18.78
N ALA A 299 2.85 -16.02 18.24
CA ALA A 299 3.79 -15.85 17.14
C ALA A 299 5.21 -16.25 17.59
N GLU A 300 5.57 -17.53 17.36
CA GLU A 300 6.94 -18.04 17.53
C GLU A 300 7.94 -17.05 16.93
N PRO A 301 8.88 -16.49 17.71
CA PRO A 301 9.93 -15.65 17.14
C PRO A 301 10.74 -16.52 16.17
N HIS A 302 11.03 -16.00 14.97
CA HIS A 302 11.81 -16.73 13.96
C HIS A 302 13.01 -17.41 14.62
N PRO A 303 13.10 -18.77 14.61
CA PRO A 303 13.85 -19.52 15.61
C PRO A 303 15.35 -19.31 15.45
N GLY A 304 15.87 -18.34 16.20
CA GLY A 304 17.22 -17.82 16.05
C GLY A 304 17.38 -16.96 14.79
N PHE A 305 17.24 -15.64 14.92
CA PHE A 305 17.86 -14.72 13.96
C PHE A 305 19.38 -14.75 14.17
N GLU A 306 20.03 -15.78 13.61
CA GLU A 306 21.45 -15.69 13.28
C GLU A 306 21.55 -14.94 11.94
N PRO A 307 22.22 -13.77 11.87
CA PRO A 307 22.46 -13.07 10.62
C PRO A 307 23.12 -14.02 9.61
N SER A 308 22.46 -14.27 8.48
CA SER A 308 22.93 -15.29 7.55
C SER A 308 24.35 -14.98 7.07
N SER A 309 25.16 -16.03 6.84
CA SER A 309 26.48 -15.83 6.27
C SER A 309 26.36 -15.28 4.85
N PRO A 310 27.14 -14.25 4.48
CA PRO A 310 27.12 -13.72 3.13
C PRO A 310 27.58 -14.80 2.13
N ASP A 311 26.99 -14.78 0.94
CA ASP A 311 27.32 -15.68 -0.17
C ASP A 311 28.73 -15.38 -0.70
N PRO A 312 29.68 -16.34 -0.67
CA PRO A 312 31.02 -16.16 -1.25
C PRO A 312 31.01 -15.75 -2.73
N ALA A 313 30.06 -16.24 -3.53
CA ALA A 313 29.97 -15.89 -4.95
C ALA A 313 29.53 -14.43 -5.16
N PHE A 314 28.69 -13.90 -4.25
CA PHE A 314 28.33 -12.49 -4.23
C PHE A 314 29.54 -11.63 -3.83
N LEU A 315 30.28 -12.01 -2.79
CA LEU A 315 31.47 -11.28 -2.34
C LEU A 315 32.59 -11.27 -3.39
N GLU A 316 32.75 -12.36 -4.16
CA GLU A 316 33.71 -12.44 -5.28
C GLU A 316 33.27 -11.57 -6.48
N THR A 317 31.97 -11.48 -6.74
CA THR A 317 31.41 -10.68 -7.85
C THR A 317 31.41 -9.18 -7.56
N TYR A 318 31.24 -8.80 -6.28
CA TYR A 318 31.14 -7.41 -5.81
C TYR A 318 32.15 -7.08 -4.69
N PRO A 319 33.46 -7.02 -5.00
CA PRO A 319 34.52 -6.72 -4.03
C PRO A 319 34.62 -5.23 -3.66
N GLU A 320 33.85 -4.34 -4.28
CA GLU A 320 33.96 -2.88 -4.11
C GLU A 320 33.53 -2.39 -2.72
N VAL A 321 32.58 -3.08 -2.08
CA VAL A 321 32.06 -2.74 -0.74
C VAL A 321 32.58 -3.73 0.28
N LYS A 322 33.08 -3.21 1.39
CA LYS A 322 33.37 -4.02 2.58
C LYS A 322 32.06 -4.27 3.34
N ASP A 323 31.71 -5.55 3.56
CA ASP A 323 30.57 -5.95 4.38
C ASP A 323 30.56 -5.21 5.73
N PRO A 324 29.53 -4.40 6.04
CA PRO A 324 29.46 -3.66 7.31
C PRO A 324 29.19 -4.60 8.50
N GLY A 325 28.58 -5.76 8.25
CA GLY A 325 28.05 -6.64 9.31
C GLY A 325 26.85 -6.05 10.05
N PHE A 326 26.18 -6.91 10.83
CA PHE A 326 24.87 -6.59 11.41
C PHE A 326 24.87 -5.39 12.38
N GLU A 327 25.95 -5.14 13.10
CA GLU A 327 26.01 -4.03 14.09
C GLU A 327 26.24 -2.64 13.48
N ASN A 328 26.77 -2.56 12.25
CA ASN A 328 27.07 -1.29 11.60
C ASN A 328 26.07 -0.93 10.49
N VAL A 329 25.18 -1.84 10.10
CA VAL A 329 24.19 -1.58 9.04
C VAL A 329 23.14 -0.56 9.51
N GLN A 330 22.89 0.49 8.72
CA GLN A 330 21.87 1.48 9.03
C GLN A 330 20.47 0.85 8.92
N ARG A 331 19.83 0.56 10.05
CA ARG A 331 18.44 0.07 10.12
C ARG A 331 17.47 1.25 10.02
N PHE A 332 16.29 1.04 9.42
CA PHE A 332 15.20 2.02 9.50
C PHE A 332 14.52 1.97 10.88
N PRO A 333 13.92 3.07 11.38
CA PRO A 333 13.03 3.02 12.54
C PRO A 333 11.90 2.00 12.32
N SER A 334 11.51 1.27 13.36
CA SER A 334 10.38 0.35 13.28
C SER A 334 9.06 1.10 13.00
N GLU A 335 8.16 0.46 12.25
CA GLU A 335 6.90 1.06 11.78
C GLU A 335 5.95 1.53 12.90
N THR A 336 6.19 1.11 14.14
CA THR A 336 5.56 1.66 15.34
C THR A 336 5.93 3.13 15.61
N HIS A 337 6.87 3.72 14.86
CA HIS A 337 7.17 5.15 14.75
C HIS A 337 6.53 5.84 13.52
N ASP A 338 5.77 5.16 12.67
CA ASP A 338 5.24 5.74 11.41
C ASP A 338 3.86 6.42 11.57
N ARG A 339 3.26 6.25 12.75
CA ARG A 339 1.90 6.68 13.04
C ARG A 339 1.74 8.19 13.09
N VAL A 340 0.91 8.74 12.22
CA VAL A 340 0.48 10.14 12.22
C VAL A 340 -1.04 10.18 12.15
N VAL A 341 -1.64 10.64 13.24
CA VAL A 341 -3.09 10.73 13.46
C VAL A 341 -3.64 12.08 12.97
N ALA A 342 -4.94 12.13 12.67
CA ALA A 342 -5.62 13.40 12.40
C ALA A 342 -5.63 14.28 13.66
N HIS A 343 -5.04 15.48 13.59
CA HIS A 343 -4.87 16.37 14.76
C HIS A 343 -6.03 17.36 14.89
N ALA A 344 -6.55 17.52 16.11
CA ALA A 344 -7.59 18.51 16.40
C ALA A 344 -7.11 19.94 16.08
N GLY A 345 -7.93 20.74 15.39
CA GLY A 345 -7.69 22.17 15.18
C GLY A 345 -6.65 22.57 14.11
N MET A 346 -5.82 21.65 13.60
CA MET A 346 -4.91 21.93 12.46
C MET A 346 -5.49 21.53 11.09
N GLY A 347 -6.62 20.81 11.09
CA GLY A 347 -7.11 20.07 9.93
C GLY A 347 -6.44 18.69 9.85
N PRO A 348 -7.10 17.68 9.23
CA PRO A 348 -6.64 16.29 9.34
C PRO A 348 -5.42 15.97 8.45
N GLY A 349 -5.24 16.69 7.34
CA GLY A 349 -3.99 16.65 6.56
C GLY A 349 -3.72 15.31 5.87
N PHE A 350 -2.46 14.86 5.89
CA PHE A 350 -2.08 13.48 5.61
C PHE A 350 -1.94 12.69 6.92
N VAL A 351 -2.46 11.46 6.91
CA VAL A 351 -2.39 10.48 8.02
C VAL A 351 -1.81 9.17 7.52
N SER A 352 -1.24 8.36 8.42
CA SER A 352 -0.64 7.06 8.09
C SER A 352 -1.67 5.98 7.77
N SER A 353 -1.27 4.95 7.01
CA SER A 353 -2.13 3.85 6.55
C SER A 353 -2.82 3.08 7.68
N ASP A 354 -2.23 3.02 8.88
CA ASP A 354 -2.80 2.37 10.05
C ASP A 354 -4.10 3.06 10.56
N GLN A 355 -4.27 4.35 10.25
CA GLN A 355 -5.51 5.10 10.51
C GLN A 355 -6.66 4.66 9.59
N CYS A 356 -6.35 4.03 8.45
CA CYS A 356 -7.33 3.39 7.57
C CYS A 356 -7.53 1.90 7.88
N MET A 357 -6.52 1.21 8.42
CA MET A 357 -6.52 -0.23 8.70
C MET A 357 -7.72 -0.71 9.53
N GLY A 358 -8.12 0.05 10.57
CA GLY A 358 -9.21 -0.37 11.47
C GLY A 358 -10.54 -0.61 10.74
N CYS A 359 -10.83 0.20 9.71
CA CYS A 359 -12.06 0.09 8.91
C CYS A 359 -11.85 -0.67 7.59
N HIS A 360 -10.70 -0.47 6.93
CA HIS A 360 -10.41 -0.95 5.57
C HIS A 360 -9.41 -2.12 5.51
N GLY A 361 -9.05 -2.70 6.65
CA GLY A 361 -8.34 -3.97 6.76
C GLY A 361 -9.27 -5.17 6.56
N GLY A 362 -8.67 -6.35 6.33
CA GLY A 362 -9.39 -7.61 6.32
C GLY A 362 -9.79 -8.00 7.75
N ILE A 363 -10.90 -8.72 7.90
CA ILE A 363 -11.39 -9.21 9.20
C ILE A 363 -11.70 -10.70 9.08
N ASN A 364 -11.08 -11.48 9.96
CA ASN A 364 -11.30 -12.91 10.04
C ASN A 364 -12.69 -13.18 10.65
N GLY A 365 -13.53 -13.94 9.94
CA GLY A 365 -14.90 -14.27 10.37
C GLY A 365 -14.95 -15.06 11.69
N ASN A 366 -13.84 -15.71 12.08
CA ASN A 366 -13.74 -16.35 13.38
C ASN A 366 -13.76 -15.37 14.57
N GLN A 367 -13.43 -14.08 14.44
CA GLN A 367 -13.30 -13.11 15.56
C GLN A 367 -14.61 -12.80 16.36
N GLY A 368 -15.67 -13.61 16.25
CA GLY A 368 -16.95 -13.35 16.91
C GLY A 368 -17.71 -12.15 16.35
N THR A 369 -17.22 -11.55 15.27
CA THR A 369 -17.86 -10.37 14.67
C THR A 369 -19.06 -10.82 13.85
N ALA A 370 -20.27 -10.52 14.33
CA ALA A 370 -21.53 -10.89 13.68
C ALA A 370 -21.70 -10.36 12.22
N ALA A 371 -20.83 -9.45 11.78
CA ALA A 371 -20.71 -8.99 10.39
C ALA A 371 -20.21 -10.04 9.38
N GLY A 372 -19.65 -11.16 9.86
CA GLY A 372 -18.98 -12.17 9.03
C GLY A 372 -17.57 -11.75 8.57
N PRO A 373 -16.88 -12.58 7.75
CA PRO A 373 -15.59 -12.21 7.18
C PRO A 373 -15.74 -11.03 6.21
N VAL A 374 -14.86 -10.03 6.33
CA VAL A 374 -14.85 -8.84 5.47
C VAL A 374 -13.48 -8.73 4.81
N MET A 375 -13.44 -8.71 3.47
CA MET A 375 -12.22 -8.63 2.66
C MET A 375 -11.13 -9.67 3.02
N PHE A 376 -11.53 -10.82 3.57
CA PHE A 376 -10.66 -11.91 3.99
C PHE A 376 -11.25 -13.25 3.58
N PHE A 377 -10.46 -14.11 2.93
CA PHE A 377 -10.83 -15.48 2.61
C PHE A 377 -10.17 -16.44 3.60
N GLN A 378 -10.91 -16.80 4.65
CA GLN A 378 -10.49 -17.79 5.63
C GLN A 378 -10.41 -19.18 4.97
N THR A 379 -9.33 -19.93 5.21
CA THR A 379 -9.08 -21.25 4.62
C THR A 379 -8.91 -22.37 5.63
N GLY A 380 -8.87 -22.05 6.93
CA GLY A 380 -8.74 -23.00 8.02
C GLY A 380 -9.34 -22.45 9.33
N PRO A 381 -9.41 -23.28 10.39
CA PRO A 381 -10.02 -22.90 11.66
C PRO A 381 -9.17 -21.92 12.49
N ASP A 382 -7.87 -21.81 12.24
CA ASP A 382 -6.97 -21.08 13.13
C ASP A 382 -6.76 -19.62 12.68
N TYR A 383 -6.32 -18.76 13.60
CA TYR A 383 -6.10 -17.34 13.30
C TYR A 383 -4.90 -17.18 12.34
N GLY A 384 -4.99 -16.25 11.38
CA GLY A 384 -4.03 -16.12 10.29
C GLY A 384 -4.21 -17.10 9.12
N GLU A 385 -5.04 -18.15 9.23
CA GLU A 385 -5.28 -19.10 8.14
C GLU A 385 -6.24 -18.55 7.07
N GLY A 386 -5.71 -17.71 6.18
CA GLY A 386 -6.45 -17.23 5.01
C GLY A 386 -5.74 -16.13 4.23
N TYR A 387 -6.47 -15.55 3.28
CA TYR A 387 -5.98 -14.52 2.36
C TYR A 387 -6.65 -13.17 2.64
N ASN A 388 -5.88 -12.22 3.15
CA ASN A 388 -6.30 -10.83 3.32
C ASN A 388 -6.21 -10.09 1.97
N VAL A 389 -7.36 -9.84 1.35
CA VAL A 389 -7.50 -9.15 0.04
C VAL A 389 -8.01 -7.72 0.20
N SER A 390 -7.89 -7.15 1.41
CA SER A 390 -8.34 -5.79 1.71
C SER A 390 -7.41 -4.73 1.11
N PRO A 391 -7.92 -3.49 0.88
CA PRO A 391 -7.12 -2.38 0.42
C PRO A 391 -5.83 -2.18 1.23
N TYR A 392 -5.93 -2.21 2.57
CA TYR A 392 -4.76 -2.06 3.44
C TYR A 392 -3.78 -3.24 3.34
N GLY A 393 -4.31 -4.47 3.48
CA GLY A 393 -3.52 -5.70 3.58
C GLY A 393 -2.71 -6.01 2.33
N GLU A 394 -3.24 -5.69 1.14
CA GLU A 394 -2.51 -5.83 -0.12
C GLU A 394 -1.58 -4.65 -0.41
N TRP A 395 -2.04 -3.41 -0.18
CA TRP A 395 -1.32 -2.23 -0.63
C TRP A 395 0.03 -2.05 0.07
N ARG A 396 0.14 -2.33 1.39
CA ARG A 396 1.42 -2.14 2.12
C ARG A 396 2.54 -3.03 1.61
N TRP A 397 2.22 -4.12 0.90
CA TRP A 397 3.18 -5.04 0.29
C TRP A 397 3.37 -4.85 -1.22
N SER A 398 2.74 -3.82 -1.81
CA SER A 398 3.10 -3.33 -3.15
C SER A 398 4.41 -2.53 -3.10
N PRO A 399 5.18 -2.43 -4.22
CA PRO A 399 6.37 -1.57 -4.28
C PRO A 399 6.07 -0.09 -3.99
N MET A 400 4.81 0.37 -4.14
CA MET A 400 4.39 1.73 -3.81
C MET A 400 4.23 1.92 -2.30
N GLY A 401 3.59 0.98 -1.60
CA GLY A 401 3.50 0.99 -0.14
C GLY A 401 4.88 0.85 0.52
N LEU A 402 5.79 0.09 -0.10
CA LEU A 402 7.16 -0.10 0.37
C LEU A 402 8.12 1.04 0.00
N ALA A 403 7.72 2.00 -0.85
CA ALA A 403 8.60 2.97 -1.50
C ALA A 403 9.42 3.85 -0.54
N GLY A 404 8.89 4.15 0.65
CA GLY A 404 9.57 4.96 1.67
C GLY A 404 10.75 4.24 2.34
N ARG A 405 10.71 2.91 2.35
CA ARG A 405 11.67 2.01 3.01
C ARG A 405 12.50 1.18 2.02
N ASP A 406 12.24 1.28 0.71
CA ASP A 406 12.88 0.49 -0.35
C ASP A 406 14.42 0.68 -0.39
N PRO A 407 15.23 -0.34 -0.01
CA PRO A 407 16.68 -0.21 0.00
C PRO A 407 17.29 -0.06 -1.41
N ILE A 408 16.58 -0.48 -2.47
CA ILE A 408 17.00 -0.30 -3.88
C ILE A 408 17.00 1.19 -4.21
N PHE A 409 15.88 1.87 -3.95
CA PHE A 409 15.75 3.33 -4.12
C PHE A 409 16.75 4.10 -3.26
N HIS A 410 16.92 3.74 -1.98
CA HIS A 410 17.81 4.50 -1.10
C HIS A 410 19.29 4.38 -1.49
N ALA A 411 19.73 3.24 -2.03
CA ALA A 411 21.09 3.06 -2.57
C ALA A 411 21.29 3.71 -3.96
N GLN A 412 20.23 3.78 -4.78
CA GLN A 412 20.22 4.64 -5.96
C GLN A 412 20.45 6.10 -5.56
N LEU A 413 19.70 6.59 -4.56
CA LEU A 413 19.81 7.98 -4.08
C LEU A 413 21.18 8.30 -3.46
N ASP A 414 21.85 7.35 -2.79
CA ASP A 414 23.27 7.49 -2.42
C ASP A 414 24.15 7.73 -3.65
N SER A 415 23.93 6.96 -4.72
CA SER A 415 24.71 7.09 -5.96
C SER A 415 24.44 8.39 -6.71
N GLU A 416 23.18 8.86 -6.76
CA GLU A 416 22.86 10.17 -7.35
C GLU A 416 23.50 11.32 -6.57
N ILE A 417 23.54 11.24 -5.23
CA ILE A 417 24.19 12.24 -4.37
C ILE A 417 25.70 12.26 -4.64
N ALA A 418 26.36 11.10 -4.65
CA ALA A 418 27.81 11.02 -4.92
C ALA A 418 28.20 11.55 -6.32
N LEU A 419 27.34 11.34 -7.33
CA LEU A 419 27.54 11.92 -8.66
C LEU A 419 27.30 13.44 -8.69
N LEU A 420 26.26 13.92 -7.99
CA LEU A 420 25.95 15.35 -7.87
C LEU A 420 27.06 16.13 -7.14
N GLU A 421 27.68 15.51 -6.12
CA GLU A 421 28.86 16.04 -5.43
C GLU A 421 30.11 16.06 -6.32
N LYS A 422 30.29 15.06 -7.20
CA LYS A 422 31.37 15.03 -8.19
C LYS A 422 31.21 16.14 -9.25
N GLU A 423 30.00 16.39 -9.71
CA GLU A 423 29.71 17.36 -10.79
C GLU A 423 29.80 18.82 -10.31
N PHE A 424 29.14 19.15 -9.19
CA PHE A 424 29.09 20.53 -8.68
C PHE A 424 30.15 20.86 -7.61
N GLY A 425 30.94 19.88 -7.19
CA GLY A 425 31.95 20.00 -6.13
C GLY A 425 33.10 20.94 -6.48
N THR A 426 33.04 22.18 -5.97
CA THR A 426 34.12 23.17 -6.06
C THR A 426 34.62 23.55 -4.66
N ASP A 427 35.93 23.79 -4.55
CA ASP A 427 36.65 24.15 -3.31
C ASP A 427 36.35 23.26 -2.07
N GLY A 428 35.98 21.99 -2.31
CA GLY A 428 35.74 21.00 -1.25
C GLY A 428 34.49 21.24 -0.41
N LYS A 429 33.46 21.89 -0.96
CA LYS A 429 32.15 22.04 -0.31
C LYS A 429 31.11 21.14 -0.94
N VAL A 430 30.33 20.49 -0.10
CA VAL A 430 29.09 19.79 -0.47
C VAL A 430 28.06 20.83 -0.94
N PRO A 431 27.42 20.64 -2.11
CA PRO A 431 26.32 21.50 -2.56
C PRO A 431 25.01 21.15 -1.82
N ASP A 432 24.93 21.54 -0.53
CA ASP A 432 23.82 21.22 0.39
C ASP A 432 22.43 21.54 -0.19
N GLU A 433 22.34 22.63 -0.96
CA GLU A 433 21.09 23.12 -1.57
C GLU A 433 20.63 22.19 -2.70
N GLN A 434 21.54 21.78 -3.60
CA GLN A 434 21.28 20.86 -4.71
C GLN A 434 20.90 19.48 -4.20
N ILE A 435 21.56 18.97 -3.15
CA ILE A 435 21.22 17.69 -2.53
C ILE A 435 19.84 17.76 -1.88
N ALA A 436 19.51 18.85 -1.16
CA ALA A 436 18.18 19.03 -0.59
C ALA A 436 17.08 19.11 -1.66
N HIS A 437 17.35 19.77 -2.79
CA HIS A 437 16.42 19.82 -3.93
C HIS A 437 16.24 18.47 -4.63
N LEU A 438 17.33 17.70 -4.82
CA LEU A 438 17.28 16.34 -5.37
C LEU A 438 16.50 15.39 -4.44
N GLN A 439 16.80 15.37 -3.15
CA GLN A 439 16.08 14.55 -2.18
C GLN A 439 14.58 14.92 -2.15
N ASN A 440 14.25 16.21 -2.06
CA ASN A 440 12.87 16.68 -2.06
C ASN A 440 12.12 16.30 -3.36
N LEU A 441 12.81 16.27 -4.50
CA LEU A 441 12.26 15.76 -5.76
C LEU A 441 12.00 14.25 -5.68
N CYS A 442 12.98 13.43 -5.33
CA CYS A 442 12.80 11.98 -5.21
C CYS A 442 11.67 11.60 -4.23
N PHE A 443 11.54 12.31 -3.10
CA PHE A 443 10.48 12.07 -2.13
C PHE A 443 9.08 12.56 -2.57
N SER A 444 8.93 13.27 -3.68
CA SER A 444 7.59 13.50 -4.29
C SER A 444 6.96 12.20 -4.82
N CYS A 445 7.78 11.20 -5.17
CA CYS A 445 7.38 9.88 -5.66
C CYS A 445 7.64 8.74 -4.65
N HIS A 446 8.58 8.89 -3.70
CA HIS A 446 8.93 7.82 -2.74
C HIS A 446 8.43 8.04 -1.30
N GLY A 447 8.07 9.26 -0.92
CA GLY A 447 7.61 9.62 0.44
C GLY A 447 6.55 10.71 0.42
N ALA A 448 5.65 10.65 -0.55
CA ALA A 448 4.85 11.79 -1.02
C ALA A 448 4.03 12.47 0.08
N MET A 449 3.49 11.72 1.05
CA MET A 449 2.71 12.30 2.15
C MET A 449 3.58 13.18 3.06
N GLY A 450 4.79 12.71 3.42
CA GLY A 450 5.73 13.49 4.23
C GLY A 450 6.24 14.72 3.50
N GLN A 451 6.64 14.55 2.22
CA GLN A 451 7.09 15.65 1.36
C GLN A 451 6.00 16.74 1.22
N ARG A 452 4.76 16.35 0.97
CA ARG A 452 3.64 17.27 0.75
C ARG A 452 3.15 17.91 2.04
N GLN A 453 3.01 17.17 3.13
CA GLN A 453 2.61 17.74 4.41
C GLN A 453 3.65 18.74 4.92
N LEU A 454 4.96 18.49 4.70
CA LEU A 454 6.00 19.49 5.00
C LEU A 454 5.81 20.75 4.15
N LYS A 455 5.59 20.61 2.85
CA LYS A 455 5.34 21.75 1.94
C LYS A 455 4.07 22.55 2.31
N GLU A 456 3.01 21.88 2.77
CA GLU A 456 1.77 22.51 3.25
C GLU A 456 1.95 23.25 4.58
N ASP A 457 2.84 22.79 5.47
CA ASP A 457 3.00 23.32 6.83
C ASP A 457 4.18 24.29 6.99
N ALA A 458 5.24 24.17 6.20
CA ALA A 458 6.48 24.91 6.39
C ALA A 458 6.30 26.43 6.44
N ALA A 459 5.45 26.98 5.56
CA ALA A 459 5.13 28.41 5.55
C ALA A 459 4.32 28.89 6.77
N LYS A 460 3.60 27.99 7.46
CA LYS A 460 2.84 28.28 8.70
C LYS A 460 3.74 28.17 9.93
N LEU A 461 4.67 27.21 9.93
CA LEU A 461 5.50 26.83 11.08
C LEU A 461 6.92 27.41 11.05
N GLY A 462 7.33 28.07 9.96
CA GLY A 462 8.67 28.64 9.80
C GLY A 462 9.75 27.59 9.54
N LEU A 463 9.40 26.48 8.88
CA LEU A 463 10.30 25.38 8.57
C LEU A 463 10.92 25.51 7.17
N ASP A 464 11.97 24.74 6.90
CA ASP A 464 12.48 24.48 5.57
C ASP A 464 11.44 23.65 4.78
N PRO A 465 10.95 24.08 3.61
CA PRO A 465 9.98 23.33 2.82
C PRO A 465 10.57 22.13 2.07
N LEU A 466 11.90 21.96 2.05
CA LEU A 466 12.56 20.85 1.36
C LEU A 466 12.60 19.61 2.25
N PHE A 467 12.00 18.51 1.78
CA PHE A 467 12.07 17.23 2.46
C PHE A 467 13.45 16.58 2.29
N LYS A 468 14.06 16.17 3.40
CA LYS A 468 15.41 15.58 3.46
C LYS A 468 15.33 14.15 3.97
N ARG A 469 16.17 13.27 3.43
CA ARG A 469 16.17 11.82 3.73
C ARG A 469 16.29 11.54 5.23
N ASP A 470 17.09 12.33 5.92
CA ASP A 470 17.40 12.15 7.35
C ASP A 470 16.16 12.22 8.25
N TYR A 471 15.09 12.89 7.80
CA TYR A 471 13.80 12.92 8.52
C TYR A 471 13.22 11.50 8.69
N LEU A 472 13.50 10.58 7.77
CA LEU A 472 13.11 9.16 7.87
C LEU A 472 13.80 8.41 9.01
N PHE A 473 14.83 8.96 9.65
CA PHE A 473 15.53 8.32 10.77
C PHE A 473 15.15 8.92 12.13
N LEU A 474 14.25 9.91 12.16
CA LEU A 474 13.66 10.47 13.40
C LEU A 474 12.62 9.50 14.00
N THR A 475 12.71 9.27 15.31
CA THR A 475 11.86 8.35 16.08
C THR A 475 11.02 9.12 17.12
N SER A 476 10.28 8.41 17.98
CA SER A 476 9.59 9.03 19.13
C SER A 476 10.54 9.61 20.18
N LYS A 477 11.82 9.21 20.19
CA LYS A 477 12.85 9.82 21.05
C LYS A 477 13.21 11.24 20.60
N GLU A 478 12.98 11.56 19.33
CA GLU A 478 13.17 12.87 18.71
C GLU A 478 11.84 13.57 18.45
N ALA A 479 10.77 13.28 19.23
CA ALA A 479 9.43 13.86 19.01
C ALA A 479 9.38 15.40 19.07
N ASP A 480 10.28 16.04 19.83
CA ASP A 480 10.45 17.50 19.86
C ASP A 480 11.02 18.08 18.55
N ASN A 481 11.54 17.24 17.64
CA ASN A 481 12.01 17.66 16.34
C ASN A 481 10.80 17.90 15.41
N PRO A 482 10.57 19.13 14.92
CA PRO A 482 9.38 19.47 14.13
C PRO A 482 9.29 18.70 12.80
N TYR A 483 10.36 18.05 12.35
CA TYR A 483 10.36 17.25 11.14
C TYR A 483 9.95 15.77 11.33
N ALA A 484 9.85 15.28 12.58
CA ALA A 484 9.62 13.85 12.86
C ALA A 484 8.32 13.30 12.24
N LYS A 485 7.23 14.08 12.27
CA LYS A 485 5.95 13.68 11.67
C LYS A 485 6.00 13.49 10.14
N TYR A 486 6.84 14.25 9.44
CA TYR A 486 6.99 14.09 7.99
C TYR A 486 7.83 12.86 7.66
N GLY A 487 8.84 12.56 8.49
CA GLY A 487 9.58 11.29 8.44
C GLY A 487 8.66 10.08 8.59
N ALA A 488 7.78 10.10 9.59
CA ALA A 488 6.75 9.09 9.81
C ALA A 488 5.82 8.90 8.58
N LEU A 489 5.22 9.99 8.08
CA LEU A 489 4.38 9.97 6.87
C LEU A 489 5.11 9.49 5.60
N ALA A 490 6.41 9.69 5.50
CA ALA A 490 7.20 9.25 4.35
C ALA A 490 7.68 7.79 4.47
N ARG A 491 7.83 7.24 5.69
CA ARG A 491 8.12 5.80 5.92
C ARG A 491 6.93 4.89 5.58
N ASP A 492 5.70 5.42 5.65
CA ASP A 492 4.46 4.81 5.15
C ASP A 492 4.36 4.80 3.59
N GLY A 493 5.37 5.34 2.90
CA GLY A 493 5.54 5.25 1.45
C GLY A 493 4.54 6.08 0.63
N ILE A 494 4.10 5.52 -0.51
CA ILE A 494 2.89 5.97 -1.19
C ILE A 494 1.73 5.21 -0.55
N SER A 495 0.76 5.94 -0.01
CA SER A 495 -0.26 5.41 0.89
C SER A 495 -1.66 5.90 0.51
N CYS A 496 -2.69 5.46 1.22
CA CYS A 496 -4.10 5.73 0.92
C CYS A 496 -4.38 7.24 0.74
N GLY A 497 -3.83 8.08 1.62
CA GLY A 497 -3.95 9.54 1.53
C GLY A 497 -3.38 10.11 0.23
N THR A 498 -2.27 9.57 -0.29
CA THR A 498 -1.63 10.03 -1.53
C THR A 498 -2.57 9.91 -2.73
N CYS A 499 -3.12 8.71 -2.95
CA CYS A 499 -3.96 8.45 -4.11
C CYS A 499 -5.37 9.05 -3.94
N HIS A 500 -5.97 8.93 -2.76
CA HIS A 500 -7.36 9.34 -2.57
C HIS A 500 -7.56 10.84 -2.26
N ARG A 501 -6.51 11.62 -1.94
CA ARG A 501 -6.59 13.10 -1.96
C ARG A 501 -6.31 13.70 -3.34
N ALA A 502 -5.76 12.94 -4.29
CA ALA A 502 -5.39 13.42 -5.62
C ALA A 502 -6.61 13.74 -6.49
N ARG A 503 -6.51 14.77 -7.33
CA ARG A 503 -7.61 15.30 -8.16
C ARG A 503 -7.18 15.56 -9.61
N GLN A 504 -8.16 15.72 -10.50
CA GLN A 504 -7.90 16.16 -11.87
C GLN A 504 -7.41 17.61 -11.86
N SER A 505 -6.19 17.81 -12.34
CA SER A 505 -5.53 19.10 -12.41
C SER A 505 -6.18 20.07 -13.41
N THR A 506 -6.10 21.36 -13.12
CA THR A 506 -6.64 22.40 -14.02
C THR A 506 -5.69 22.64 -15.21
N PRO A 507 -6.13 22.51 -16.47
CA PRO A 507 -5.26 22.73 -17.62
C PRO A 507 -4.73 24.17 -17.71
N VAL A 508 -3.43 24.31 -17.97
CA VAL A 508 -2.74 25.59 -18.17
C VAL A 508 -3.20 26.24 -19.48
N GLU A 509 -3.50 27.54 -19.42
CA GLU A 509 -3.99 28.31 -20.57
C GLU A 509 -3.00 28.28 -21.73
N GLY A 510 -3.50 27.99 -22.95
CA GLY A 510 -2.70 27.89 -24.16
C GLY A 510 -2.10 26.52 -24.44
N LEU A 511 -2.10 25.60 -23.47
CA LEU A 511 -1.78 24.18 -23.68
C LEU A 511 -3.05 23.36 -23.89
N SER A 512 -2.91 22.17 -24.47
CA SER A 512 -3.97 21.16 -24.41
C SER A 512 -4.00 20.49 -23.03
N GLU A 513 -5.12 19.82 -22.72
CA GLU A 513 -5.28 19.07 -21.47
C GLU A 513 -4.16 18.04 -21.26
N LEU A 514 -3.87 17.20 -22.27
CA LEU A 514 -2.83 16.18 -22.18
C LEU A 514 -1.42 16.77 -22.08
N LYS A 515 -1.10 17.84 -22.84
CA LYS A 515 0.22 18.48 -22.77
C LYS A 515 0.42 19.18 -21.43
N SER A 516 -0.60 19.93 -20.96
CA SER A 516 -0.60 20.54 -19.63
C SER A 516 -0.36 19.50 -18.54
N TYR A 517 -1.09 18.38 -18.58
CA TYR A 517 -0.94 17.29 -17.62
C TYR A 517 0.49 16.71 -17.65
N LEU A 518 1.02 16.38 -18.83
CA LEU A 518 2.37 15.82 -18.99
C LEU A 518 3.45 16.76 -18.47
N THR A 519 3.36 18.06 -18.80
CA THR A 519 4.34 19.08 -18.39
C THR A 519 4.24 19.45 -16.92
N HIS A 520 3.04 19.54 -16.33
CA HIS A 520 2.87 20.14 -15.00
C HIS A 520 2.53 19.15 -13.88
N ASN A 521 1.85 18.03 -14.15
CA ASN A 521 1.23 17.19 -13.11
C ASN A 521 1.83 15.78 -12.96
N THR A 522 2.82 15.44 -13.78
CA THR A 522 3.61 14.21 -13.71
C THR A 522 4.80 14.34 -12.73
N THR A 523 5.66 13.32 -12.60
CA THR A 523 6.80 13.32 -11.68
C THR A 523 6.41 13.69 -10.23
N GLY A 524 5.35 13.06 -9.73
CA GLY A 524 4.82 13.28 -8.38
C GLY A 524 4.10 14.62 -8.17
N ARG A 525 3.76 15.37 -9.23
CA ARG A 525 3.16 16.72 -9.16
C ARG A 525 1.62 16.78 -9.30
N PHE A 526 0.91 15.72 -8.93
CA PHE A 526 -0.58 15.73 -8.90
C PHE A 526 -1.14 16.83 -7.97
N GLU A 527 -2.27 17.42 -8.34
CA GLU A 527 -3.03 18.29 -7.45
C GLU A 527 -3.80 17.49 -6.40
N THR A 528 -4.06 18.09 -5.24
CA THR A 528 -4.89 17.51 -4.17
C THR A 528 -6.04 18.44 -3.84
N GLY A 529 -7.20 17.88 -3.51
CA GLY A 529 -8.34 18.65 -3.00
C GLY A 529 -8.19 19.01 -1.51
N ALA A 530 -9.31 19.29 -0.86
CA ALA A 530 -9.33 19.80 0.51
C ALA A 530 -8.68 18.80 1.51
N PRO A 531 -7.97 19.27 2.56
CA PRO A 531 -7.31 18.38 3.53
C PRO A 531 -8.28 17.45 4.27
N ASP A 532 -9.53 17.85 4.42
CA ASP A 532 -10.63 17.14 5.07
C ASP A 532 -11.52 16.34 4.10
N GLU A 533 -11.07 16.10 2.86
CA GLU A 533 -11.83 15.36 1.84
C GLU A 533 -11.02 14.24 1.17
N ILE A 534 -11.66 13.11 0.90
CA ILE A 534 -11.04 11.92 0.30
C ILE A 534 -11.97 11.31 -0.76
N TYR A 535 -11.42 10.80 -1.87
CA TYR A 535 -12.19 10.47 -3.08
C TYR A 535 -12.28 8.98 -3.39
N GLY A 536 -13.49 8.49 -3.62
CA GLY A 536 -13.79 7.11 -3.98
C GLY A 536 -14.52 6.98 -5.33
N PRO A 537 -14.47 5.79 -5.96
CA PRO A 537 -15.13 5.52 -7.24
C PRO A 537 -16.65 5.40 -7.10
N PHE A 538 -17.15 5.15 -5.88
CA PHE A 538 -18.57 5.11 -5.58
C PHE A 538 -19.14 6.52 -5.49
N LYS A 539 -20.44 6.67 -5.74
CA LYS A 539 -21.11 7.95 -5.67
C LYS A 539 -21.44 8.35 -4.24
N ASP A 540 -21.68 9.64 -4.00
CA ASP A 540 -22.04 10.16 -2.68
C ASP A 540 -23.29 9.48 -2.10
N GLU A 541 -24.31 9.15 -2.92
CA GLU A 541 -25.51 8.44 -2.45
C GLU A 541 -25.28 6.96 -2.07
N GLU A 542 -24.06 6.43 -2.23
CA GLU A 542 -23.66 5.08 -1.83
C GLU A 542 -22.55 5.03 -0.78
N ILE A 543 -22.17 6.18 -0.20
CA ILE A 543 -21.04 6.31 0.73
C ILE A 543 -21.56 6.63 2.14
N VAL A 544 -21.14 5.83 3.10
CA VAL A 544 -21.33 6.09 4.54
C VAL A 544 -20.24 7.07 4.99
N THR A 545 -20.64 8.24 5.51
CA THR A 545 -19.71 9.34 5.81
C THR A 545 -19.42 9.52 7.31
N LEU A 546 -20.39 9.22 8.19
CA LEU A 546 -20.32 9.55 9.61
C LEU A 546 -19.13 8.90 10.35
N PRO A 547 -18.82 7.60 10.20
CA PRO A 547 -17.71 6.97 10.92
C PRO A 547 -16.34 7.57 10.55
N MET A 548 -16.08 7.85 9.28
CA MET A 548 -14.79 8.44 8.88
C MET A 548 -14.65 9.88 9.36
N LYS A 549 -15.75 10.64 9.35
CA LYS A 549 -15.82 12.01 9.85
C LYS A 549 -15.66 12.09 11.37
N ASN A 550 -16.20 11.13 12.11
CA ASN A 550 -16.05 11.02 13.56
C ASN A 550 -14.65 10.53 13.96
N ALA A 551 -14.06 9.58 13.23
CA ALA A 551 -12.72 9.06 13.51
C ALA A 551 -11.60 10.06 13.16
N LEU A 552 -11.65 10.65 11.97
CA LEU A 552 -10.52 11.35 11.36
C LEU A 552 -10.83 12.80 10.96
N GLY A 553 -12.09 13.24 11.02
CA GLY A 553 -12.49 14.55 10.50
C GLY A 553 -12.54 14.64 8.98
N ILE A 554 -12.31 13.53 8.29
CA ILE A 554 -12.25 13.42 6.83
C ILE A 554 -13.62 12.99 6.29
N THR A 555 -14.10 13.68 5.25
CA THR A 555 -15.35 13.38 4.55
C THR A 555 -15.07 12.60 3.25
N PRO A 556 -15.49 11.33 3.14
CA PRO A 556 -15.41 10.59 1.89
C PRO A 556 -16.46 11.08 0.88
N LYS A 557 -16.06 11.19 -0.39
CA LYS A 557 -16.85 11.74 -1.50
C LYS A 557 -16.55 11.02 -2.82
N HIS A 558 -17.40 11.21 -3.82
CA HIS A 558 -17.16 10.76 -5.18
C HIS A 558 -16.10 11.58 -5.92
N ASP A 559 -15.31 10.91 -6.77
CA ASP A 559 -14.66 11.52 -7.93
C ASP A 559 -14.43 10.44 -9.00
N SER A 560 -14.64 10.74 -10.28
CA SER A 560 -14.31 9.83 -11.38
C SER A 560 -12.81 9.84 -11.72
N TYR A 561 -12.07 10.89 -11.35
CA TYR A 561 -10.63 10.97 -11.55
C TYR A 561 -9.87 9.84 -10.84
N ILE A 562 -10.38 9.35 -9.72
CA ILE A 562 -9.77 8.23 -8.97
C ILE A 562 -9.67 6.94 -9.81
N GLN A 563 -10.46 6.82 -10.89
CA GLN A 563 -10.45 5.67 -11.82
C GLN A 563 -9.61 5.91 -13.08
N SER A 564 -9.04 7.11 -13.25
CA SER A 564 -8.27 7.50 -14.42
C SER A 564 -6.85 6.91 -14.40
N SER A 565 -6.37 6.45 -15.55
CA SER A 565 -4.95 6.07 -15.74
C SER A 565 -3.99 7.24 -15.45
N ARG A 566 -4.45 8.50 -15.54
CA ARG A 566 -3.66 9.69 -15.16
C ARG A 566 -3.34 9.77 -13.66
N LEU A 567 -4.12 9.12 -12.79
CA LEU A 567 -3.75 9.00 -11.38
C LEU A 567 -2.41 8.26 -11.25
N CYS A 568 -2.29 7.12 -11.92
CA CYS A 568 -1.05 6.33 -11.96
C CYS A 568 0.06 7.07 -12.74
N GLY A 569 -0.28 7.69 -13.87
CA GLY A 569 0.66 8.45 -14.69
C GLY A 569 1.24 9.70 -14.01
N SER A 570 0.62 10.21 -12.93
CA SER A 570 1.20 11.30 -12.15
C SER A 570 2.54 10.92 -11.50
N CYS A 571 2.76 9.62 -11.24
CA CYS A 571 4.03 9.07 -10.74
C CYS A 571 4.74 8.18 -11.77
N HIS A 572 4.02 7.62 -12.74
CA HIS A 572 4.56 6.75 -13.82
C HIS A 572 4.66 7.43 -15.19
N HIS A 573 4.81 8.75 -15.17
CA HIS A 573 5.56 9.50 -16.17
C HIS A 573 6.54 10.39 -15.40
N VAL A 574 7.84 10.22 -15.63
CA VAL A 574 8.90 10.82 -14.80
C VAL A 574 9.86 11.58 -15.69
N SER A 575 9.89 12.90 -15.54
CA SER A 575 10.79 13.82 -16.24
C SER A 575 11.81 14.38 -15.25
N LEU A 576 13.09 14.11 -15.47
CA LEU A 576 14.19 14.46 -14.58
C LEU A 576 15.26 15.29 -15.31
N PRO A 577 15.96 16.17 -14.59
CA PRO A 577 17.06 16.95 -15.16
C PRO A 577 18.30 16.07 -15.37
N ASN A 578 18.98 16.26 -16.49
CA ASN A 578 20.33 15.77 -16.77
C ASN A 578 21.32 16.87 -16.36
N VAL A 579 21.90 16.76 -15.17
CA VAL A 579 22.75 17.81 -14.58
C VAL A 579 24.10 17.98 -15.29
N ASP A 580 24.52 16.96 -16.03
CA ASP A 580 25.67 16.94 -16.94
C ASP A 580 25.40 17.64 -18.30
N MET A 581 24.16 18.07 -18.56
CA MET A 581 23.72 18.60 -19.86
C MET A 581 23.07 20.00 -19.74
N PRO A 582 23.87 21.08 -19.55
CA PRO A 582 23.36 22.45 -19.45
C PRO A 582 22.56 22.87 -20.67
N LEU A 583 21.38 23.47 -20.46
CA LEU A 583 20.47 23.89 -21.53
C LEU A 583 21.11 24.96 -22.45
N SER A 584 22.08 25.72 -21.95
CA SER A 584 22.84 26.71 -22.73
C SER A 584 23.68 26.09 -23.88
N ALA A 585 23.96 24.78 -23.85
CA ALA A 585 24.66 24.05 -24.90
C ALA A 585 23.72 23.42 -25.96
N HIS A 586 22.39 23.46 -25.75
CA HIS A 586 21.44 22.66 -26.51
C HIS A 586 20.17 23.44 -26.92
N ALA A 587 19.49 23.02 -27.98
CA ALA A 587 18.20 23.59 -28.35
C ALA A 587 17.10 23.08 -27.41
N ALA A 588 16.32 24.00 -26.81
CA ALA A 588 15.23 23.66 -25.90
C ALA A 588 14.09 22.88 -26.58
N ASN A 589 13.42 22.00 -25.84
CA ASN A 589 12.33 21.13 -26.29
C ASN A 589 11.15 21.11 -25.29
N ASP A 590 10.11 20.30 -25.54
CA ASP A 590 8.93 20.25 -24.65
C ASP A 590 9.20 19.60 -23.28
N LEU A 591 10.25 18.78 -23.15
CA LEU A 591 10.62 18.14 -21.89
C LEU A 591 11.28 19.16 -20.94
N ASP A 592 12.09 20.08 -21.47
CA ASP A 592 12.76 21.13 -20.70
C ASP A 592 11.76 22.12 -20.04
N ALA A 593 10.55 22.22 -20.57
CA ALA A 593 9.45 22.97 -19.94
C ALA A 593 8.82 22.24 -18.74
N SER A 594 9.08 20.94 -18.57
CA SER A 594 8.42 20.05 -17.59
C SER A 594 9.14 20.02 -16.24
N VAL A 595 9.69 21.18 -15.84
CA VAL A 595 10.62 21.37 -14.71
C VAL A 595 10.03 20.87 -13.38
N PRO A 596 10.66 19.90 -12.70
CA PRO A 596 10.20 19.38 -11.42
C PRO A 596 10.59 20.26 -10.22
N ALA A 597 11.73 20.96 -10.30
CA ALA A 597 12.20 21.89 -9.30
C ALA A 597 12.95 23.05 -9.99
N GLU A 598 12.59 24.28 -9.64
CA GLU A 598 13.09 25.53 -10.25
C GLU A 598 14.63 25.63 -10.33
N MET A 599 15.34 25.02 -9.38
CA MET A 599 16.81 24.93 -9.34
C MET A 599 17.40 24.25 -10.59
N PHE A 600 16.70 23.28 -11.19
CA PHE A 600 17.24 22.46 -12.28
C PHE A 600 16.74 22.89 -13.68
N LYS A 601 16.00 24.00 -13.79
CA LYS A 601 15.42 24.49 -15.06
C LYS A 601 16.45 24.78 -16.18
N ASP A 602 17.68 25.11 -15.81
CA ASP A 602 18.75 25.50 -16.73
C ASP A 602 19.53 24.27 -17.26
N PHE A 603 19.02 23.06 -17.01
CA PHE A 603 19.51 21.78 -17.50
C PHE A 603 18.52 21.11 -18.45
N LYS A 604 19.03 20.25 -19.34
CA LYS A 604 18.20 19.40 -20.19
C LYS A 604 17.36 18.44 -19.36
N HIS A 605 16.13 18.18 -19.79
CA HIS A 605 15.27 17.19 -19.15
C HIS A 605 15.08 15.95 -20.03
N SER A 606 15.06 14.77 -19.39
CA SER A 606 14.84 13.48 -20.03
C SER A 606 13.75 12.69 -19.32
N ILE A 607 13.12 11.74 -20.02
CA ILE A 607 12.14 10.84 -19.42
C ILE A 607 12.87 9.61 -18.85
N GLU A 608 12.71 9.39 -17.54
CA GLU A 608 13.21 8.21 -16.83
C GLU A 608 12.18 7.07 -16.82
N GLN A 609 10.89 7.40 -16.75
CA GLN A 609 9.78 6.45 -16.88
C GLN A 609 8.73 6.97 -17.86
N ALA A 610 8.45 6.18 -18.90
CA ALA A 610 7.43 6.49 -19.90
C ALA A 610 6.13 5.67 -19.74
N THR A 611 6.01 4.79 -18.72
CA THR A 611 4.94 3.77 -18.57
C THR A 611 3.52 4.25 -18.87
N TYR A 612 3.10 5.44 -18.42
CA TYR A 612 1.79 6.00 -18.77
C TYR A 612 1.66 6.36 -20.25
N MET A 613 2.70 6.94 -20.87
CA MET A 613 2.74 7.23 -22.31
C MET A 613 2.89 5.97 -23.16
N GLU A 614 3.58 4.94 -22.65
CA GLU A 614 3.61 3.61 -23.26
C GLU A 614 2.22 2.97 -23.25
N TRP A 615 1.51 3.02 -22.12
CA TRP A 615 0.11 2.58 -22.03
C TRP A 615 -0.81 3.37 -22.95
N LEU A 616 -0.64 4.70 -23.00
CA LEU A 616 -1.43 5.55 -23.87
C LEU A 616 -1.16 5.23 -25.35
N ASN A 617 0.09 4.90 -25.71
CA ASN A 617 0.50 4.43 -27.04
C ASN A 617 0.36 2.89 -27.18
N SER A 618 -0.83 2.37 -26.85
CA SER A 618 -1.17 0.94 -26.98
C SER A 618 -2.62 0.72 -27.41
N GLY A 619 -2.93 -0.49 -27.87
CA GLY A 619 -4.31 -0.96 -28.11
C GLY A 619 -5.14 -1.18 -26.82
N TYR A 620 -4.53 -1.03 -25.64
CA TYR A 620 -5.22 -1.11 -24.35
C TYR A 620 -5.67 0.25 -23.83
N GLN A 621 -5.25 1.38 -24.42
CA GLN A 621 -5.62 2.72 -23.93
C GLN A 621 -7.14 2.95 -23.96
N ASN A 622 -7.69 3.53 -22.89
CA ASN A 622 -9.12 3.84 -22.77
C ASN A 622 -9.43 5.34 -22.62
N GLU A 623 -8.42 6.22 -22.68
CA GLU A 623 -8.57 7.67 -22.52
C GLU A 623 -9.02 8.37 -23.81
N PHE A 624 -8.61 7.84 -24.97
CA PHE A 624 -9.01 8.33 -26.30
C PHE A 624 -9.67 7.20 -27.12
N PRO A 625 -10.88 6.71 -26.79
CA PRO A 625 -11.48 5.55 -27.43
C PRO A 625 -11.65 5.68 -28.95
N ALA A 626 -11.88 6.89 -29.46
CA ALA A 626 -11.98 7.17 -30.89
C ALA A 626 -10.65 7.02 -31.67
N ALA A 627 -9.53 6.90 -30.96
CA ALA A 627 -8.19 6.69 -31.52
C ALA A 627 -7.57 5.33 -31.09
N ASN A 628 -8.30 4.50 -30.33
CA ASN A 628 -7.86 3.12 -30.07
C ASN A 628 -8.23 2.23 -31.28
N PRO A 629 -7.27 1.54 -31.93
CA PRO A 629 -7.55 0.62 -33.03
C PRO A 629 -8.26 -0.68 -32.60
N THR A 630 -8.24 -1.01 -31.30
CA THR A 630 -8.86 -2.20 -30.68
C THR A 630 -9.63 -1.82 -29.41
N PRO A 631 -10.74 -1.04 -29.51
CA PRO A 631 -11.48 -0.58 -28.34
C PRO A 631 -12.08 -1.73 -27.50
N GLU A 632 -12.24 -2.92 -28.07
CA GLU A 632 -12.66 -4.14 -27.37
C GLU A 632 -11.58 -4.71 -26.42
N ARG A 633 -10.33 -4.21 -26.51
CA ARG A 633 -9.22 -4.55 -25.60
C ARG A 633 -8.95 -3.47 -24.54
N ALA A 634 -9.66 -2.34 -24.58
CA ALA A 634 -9.35 -1.17 -23.78
C ALA A 634 -9.51 -1.39 -22.26
N GLN A 635 -8.48 -1.06 -21.48
CA GLN A 635 -8.43 -1.17 -20.02
C GLN A 635 -7.60 -0.02 -19.43
N SER A 636 -8.07 0.61 -18.34
CA SER A 636 -7.24 1.53 -17.56
C SER A 636 -6.13 0.78 -16.80
N CYS A 637 -5.13 1.49 -16.29
CA CYS A 637 -4.08 0.88 -15.45
C CYS A 637 -4.69 0.08 -14.27
N GLN A 638 -5.78 0.58 -13.68
CA GLN A 638 -6.50 -0.12 -12.61
C GLN A 638 -7.25 -1.35 -13.12
N GLY A 639 -7.79 -1.32 -14.34
CA GLY A 639 -8.37 -2.51 -14.99
C GLY A 639 -7.39 -3.69 -15.05
N CYS A 640 -6.13 -3.40 -15.40
CA CYS A 640 -5.06 -4.39 -15.45
C CYS A 640 -4.57 -4.86 -14.06
N HIS A 641 -4.36 -3.92 -13.12
CA HIS A 641 -3.62 -4.20 -11.87
C HIS A 641 -4.48 -4.36 -10.61
N MET A 642 -5.73 -3.91 -10.62
CA MET A 642 -6.68 -3.96 -9.48
C MET A 642 -7.85 -4.92 -9.79
N PRO A 643 -7.62 -6.26 -9.77
CA PRO A 643 -8.66 -7.22 -10.12
C PRO A 643 -9.84 -7.18 -9.13
N SER A 644 -11.04 -7.51 -9.60
CA SER A 644 -12.19 -7.79 -8.73
C SER A 644 -12.38 -9.29 -8.44
N HIS A 645 -11.36 -10.10 -8.75
CA HIS A 645 -11.29 -11.54 -8.55
C HIS A 645 -10.04 -11.93 -7.74
N PHE A 646 -10.07 -13.09 -7.09
CA PHE A 646 -8.93 -13.68 -6.41
C PHE A 646 -8.85 -15.19 -6.70
N LYS A 647 -7.63 -15.70 -6.87
CA LYS A 647 -7.36 -17.13 -6.96
C LYS A 647 -6.06 -17.43 -6.21
N SER A 648 -6.08 -18.40 -5.30
CA SER A 648 -4.89 -18.80 -4.55
C SER A 648 -3.90 -19.57 -5.44
N ALA A 649 -2.60 -19.48 -5.13
CA ALA A 649 -1.55 -20.16 -5.90
C ALA A 649 -1.63 -21.70 -5.83
N ASP A 650 -2.27 -22.24 -4.79
CA ASP A 650 -2.57 -23.68 -4.66
C ASP A 650 -3.91 -24.09 -5.28
N GLY A 651 -4.69 -23.13 -5.80
CA GLY A 651 -5.97 -23.35 -6.46
C GLY A 651 -7.14 -23.73 -5.53
N LYS A 652 -6.98 -23.71 -4.20
CA LYS A 652 -8.08 -24.01 -3.25
C LYS A 652 -9.17 -22.94 -3.24
N VAL A 653 -8.81 -21.67 -3.49
CA VAL A 653 -9.75 -20.54 -3.55
C VAL A 653 -9.75 -19.96 -4.96
N ASP A 654 -10.92 -19.79 -5.58
CA ASP A 654 -11.06 -19.23 -6.95
C ASP A 654 -12.35 -18.40 -7.09
N VAL A 655 -12.32 -17.19 -6.53
CA VAL A 655 -13.44 -16.25 -6.43
C VAL A 655 -13.50 -15.34 -7.65
N LYS A 656 -14.45 -15.60 -8.55
CA LYS A 656 -14.59 -14.91 -9.85
C LYS A 656 -15.03 -13.44 -9.75
N GLN A 657 -15.80 -13.10 -8.71
CA GLN A 657 -16.14 -11.73 -8.34
C GLN A 657 -16.22 -11.67 -6.81
N ILE A 658 -15.42 -10.80 -6.21
CA ILE A 658 -15.37 -10.62 -4.76
C ILE A 658 -16.59 -9.82 -4.31
N LYS A 659 -17.37 -10.39 -3.38
CA LYS A 659 -18.53 -9.76 -2.75
C LYS A 659 -18.18 -9.40 -1.31
N THR A 660 -18.33 -8.15 -0.91
CA THR A 660 -17.89 -7.69 0.44
C THR A 660 -18.45 -6.31 0.79
N ARG A 661 -18.37 -5.94 2.08
CA ARG A 661 -18.38 -4.51 2.49
C ARG A 661 -16.99 -3.91 2.22
N ILE A 662 -16.93 -2.62 1.87
CA ILE A 662 -15.68 -1.89 1.61
C ILE A 662 -15.01 -1.35 2.89
N ALA A 663 -15.74 -1.37 3.98
CA ALA A 663 -15.30 -1.05 5.33
C ALA A 663 -16.08 -1.90 6.32
N ALA A 664 -15.52 -2.16 7.49
CA ALA A 664 -16.24 -2.65 8.64
C ALA A 664 -16.35 -1.54 9.68
N VAL A 665 -17.55 -1.32 10.20
CA VAL A 665 -17.85 -0.42 11.31
C VAL A 665 -18.94 -1.04 12.19
N GLN A 666 -19.19 -0.51 13.38
CA GLN A 666 -20.37 -0.91 14.16
C GLN A 666 -21.63 -0.42 13.41
N ASP A 667 -22.37 -1.36 12.82
CA ASP A 667 -23.65 -1.15 12.14
C ASP A 667 -24.69 -2.21 12.60
N ASP A 668 -25.82 -2.35 11.89
CA ASP A 668 -26.87 -3.33 12.22
C ASP A 668 -26.48 -4.80 11.95
N SER A 669 -25.24 -5.08 11.54
CA SER A 669 -24.66 -6.43 11.55
C SER A 669 -23.84 -6.75 12.80
N TYR A 670 -23.80 -5.86 13.80
CA TYR A 670 -23.17 -6.07 15.11
C TYR A 670 -24.24 -6.17 16.21
N PRO A 671 -23.89 -6.67 17.41
CA PRO A 671 -24.77 -6.59 18.58
C PRO A 671 -25.25 -5.17 18.85
N GLU A 672 -26.49 -5.02 19.31
CA GLU A 672 -27.08 -3.73 19.66
C GLU A 672 -26.19 -2.96 20.66
N ALA A 673 -25.93 -1.68 20.36
CA ALA A 673 -25.23 -0.75 21.23
C ALA A 673 -26.09 0.49 21.50
N GLU A 674 -25.92 1.10 22.67
CA GLU A 674 -26.64 2.32 23.02
C GLU A 674 -25.97 3.56 22.44
N HIS A 675 -26.74 4.62 22.18
CA HIS A 675 -26.23 5.84 21.54
C HIS A 675 -25.61 5.57 20.14
N MET A 676 -26.16 4.60 19.39
CA MET A 676 -25.97 4.54 17.94
C MET A 676 -26.81 5.64 17.24
N PRO A 677 -26.32 6.22 16.13
CA PRO A 677 -27.08 7.11 15.26
C PRO A 677 -28.15 6.32 14.45
N PRO A 678 -28.98 6.98 13.63
CA PRO A 678 -29.79 6.30 12.63
C PRO A 678 -28.94 5.34 11.79
N VAL A 679 -29.45 4.12 11.57
CA VAL A 679 -28.67 3.02 10.97
C VAL A 679 -28.23 3.37 9.54
N GLU A 680 -29.01 4.18 8.84
CA GLU A 680 -28.72 4.70 7.49
C GLU A 680 -27.46 5.57 7.44
N GLU A 681 -27.01 6.14 8.57
CA GLU A 681 -25.78 6.94 8.66
C GLU A 681 -24.51 6.10 8.92
N ILE A 682 -24.66 4.78 9.19
CA ILE A 682 -23.57 3.87 9.58
C ILE A 682 -23.51 2.54 8.80
N ARG A 683 -24.63 2.04 8.24
CA ARG A 683 -24.74 0.75 7.53
C ARG A 683 -23.89 0.71 6.27
N VAL A 684 -22.73 0.06 6.33
CA VAL A 684 -21.84 -0.05 5.15
C VAL A 684 -22.42 -1.07 4.18
N ARG A 685 -22.84 -0.57 3.02
CA ARG A 685 -23.45 -1.37 1.95
C ARG A 685 -22.57 -2.55 1.55
N PHE A 686 -23.12 -3.76 1.66
CA PHE A 686 -22.55 -4.96 1.04
C PHE A 686 -22.63 -4.83 -0.49
N ARG A 687 -21.54 -5.17 -1.17
CA ARG A 687 -21.39 -4.98 -2.62
C ARG A 687 -21.19 -6.31 -3.34
N GLU A 688 -22.13 -6.63 -4.22
CA GLU A 688 -22.04 -7.73 -5.19
C GLU A 688 -20.93 -7.50 -6.23
N GLU A 689 -20.69 -6.24 -6.58
CA GLU A 689 -19.76 -5.81 -7.64
C GLU A 689 -19.06 -4.50 -7.28
N GLY A 690 -18.07 -4.10 -8.09
CA GLY A 690 -17.36 -2.82 -7.94
C GLY A 690 -16.26 -2.78 -6.87
N PHE A 691 -16.14 -3.78 -6.00
CA PHE A 691 -14.93 -3.96 -5.18
C PHE A 691 -13.71 -4.23 -6.07
N LYS A 692 -12.56 -3.65 -5.72
CA LYS A 692 -11.29 -3.77 -6.47
C LYS A 692 -10.12 -3.94 -5.50
N ARG A 693 -9.33 -4.99 -5.75
CA ARG A 693 -8.12 -5.35 -5.01
C ARG A 693 -7.02 -4.31 -5.22
N HIS A 694 -6.20 -4.09 -4.19
CA HIS A 694 -5.11 -3.11 -4.20
C HIS A 694 -3.73 -3.75 -4.47
N ARG A 695 -3.71 -5.06 -4.74
CA ARG A 695 -2.63 -5.89 -5.29
C ARG A 695 -1.39 -5.14 -5.82
N LEU A 696 -1.45 -4.54 -7.03
CA LEU A 696 -0.46 -3.61 -7.62
C LEU A 696 1.05 -3.95 -7.47
N GLN A 697 1.42 -5.22 -7.38
CA GLN A 697 2.80 -5.63 -7.05
C GLN A 697 3.85 -5.43 -8.17
N GLY A 698 3.44 -5.24 -9.42
CA GLY A 698 4.37 -5.26 -10.56
C GLY A 698 5.10 -6.61 -10.66
N LEU A 699 6.37 -6.61 -11.09
CA LEU A 699 7.22 -7.82 -11.15
C LEU A 699 8.39 -7.78 -10.15
N ASN A 700 8.39 -6.85 -9.19
CA ASN A 700 9.51 -6.64 -8.27
C ASN A 700 9.47 -7.61 -7.06
N GLY A 701 9.34 -8.91 -7.33
CA GLY A 701 9.31 -9.95 -6.29
C GLY A 701 10.59 -10.00 -5.44
N MET A 702 11.72 -9.59 -6.01
CA MET A 702 12.99 -9.43 -5.28
C MET A 702 12.87 -8.43 -4.12
N LEU A 703 12.12 -7.33 -4.28
CA LEU A 703 11.88 -6.38 -3.19
C LEU A 703 11.05 -7.00 -2.06
N MET A 704 10.01 -7.77 -2.39
CA MET A 704 9.20 -8.46 -1.38
C MET A 704 10.01 -9.54 -0.63
N GLU A 705 10.92 -10.23 -1.33
CA GLU A 705 11.83 -11.20 -0.71
C GLU A 705 12.88 -10.52 0.19
N ILE A 706 13.42 -9.38 -0.23
CA ILE A 706 14.26 -8.50 0.60
C ILE A 706 13.51 -8.12 1.89
N PHE A 707 12.27 -7.65 1.79
CA PHE A 707 11.44 -7.34 2.96
C PHE A 707 11.07 -8.55 3.81
N ARG A 708 10.87 -9.73 3.21
CA ARG A 708 10.58 -10.98 3.93
C ARG A 708 11.77 -11.49 4.74
N GLN A 709 13.00 -11.34 4.25
CA GLN A 709 14.20 -11.87 4.89
C GLN A 709 14.93 -10.85 5.80
N ASN A 710 14.64 -9.56 5.68
CA ASN A 710 15.35 -8.47 6.38
C ASN A 710 14.36 -7.48 7.02
N ASN A 711 13.23 -7.98 7.52
CA ASN A 711 12.16 -7.14 8.08
C ASN A 711 12.62 -6.37 9.33
N ASP A 712 13.65 -6.88 10.02
CA ASP A 712 14.38 -6.26 11.14
C ASP A 712 15.17 -5.01 10.72
N VAL A 713 15.97 -5.08 9.65
CA VAL A 713 16.77 -3.95 9.11
C VAL A 713 15.86 -2.91 8.47
N LEU A 714 14.75 -3.37 7.87
CA LEU A 714 13.80 -2.53 7.15
C LEU A 714 12.65 -2.02 8.03
N GLY A 715 12.57 -2.48 9.29
CA GLY A 715 11.70 -1.94 10.33
C GLY A 715 10.19 -2.19 10.15
N VAL A 716 9.78 -3.36 9.66
CA VAL A 716 8.35 -3.67 9.40
C VAL A 716 7.90 -4.99 10.04
N ARG A 717 6.63 -5.09 10.45
CA ARG A 717 6.02 -6.37 10.89
C ARG A 717 5.52 -7.15 9.67
N THR A 718 5.70 -8.47 9.67
CA THR A 718 5.31 -9.34 8.53
C THR A 718 3.86 -9.84 8.61
N LYS A 719 3.28 -9.87 9.82
CA LYS A 719 1.88 -10.26 10.07
C LYS A 719 0.94 -9.06 10.10
N ASP A 720 -0.25 -9.25 9.57
CA ASP A 720 -1.34 -8.27 9.66
C ASP A 720 -2.10 -8.38 10.99
N TYR A 721 -2.19 -7.30 11.76
CA TYR A 721 -2.79 -7.28 13.11
C TYR A 721 -4.30 -7.60 13.13
N MET A 722 -5.01 -7.34 12.03
CA MET A 722 -6.47 -7.58 11.97
C MET A 722 -6.80 -9.05 11.66
N THR A 723 -5.96 -9.73 10.87
CA THR A 723 -6.23 -11.10 10.37
C THR A 723 -5.26 -12.18 10.81
N GLY A 724 -4.05 -11.83 11.28
CA GLY A 724 -2.93 -12.75 11.49
C GLY A 724 -2.22 -13.18 10.19
N ALA A 725 -2.68 -12.70 9.03
CA ALA A 725 -2.28 -13.21 7.73
C ALA A 725 -0.86 -12.80 7.31
N ASP A 726 -0.26 -13.63 6.45
CA ASP A 726 1.04 -13.37 5.82
C ASP A 726 0.87 -12.64 4.48
N GLY A 727 0.82 -11.30 4.55
CA GLY A 727 0.61 -10.47 3.36
C GLY A 727 1.80 -10.50 2.39
N LEU A 728 3.03 -10.69 2.87
CA LEU A 728 4.22 -10.82 2.03
C LEU A 728 4.19 -12.13 1.22
N LYS A 729 3.81 -13.24 1.83
CA LYS A 729 3.65 -14.52 1.11
C LYS A 729 2.58 -14.42 0.03
N LEU A 730 1.44 -13.78 0.31
CA LEU A 730 0.40 -13.53 -0.70
C LEU A 730 0.91 -12.63 -1.84
N ALA A 731 1.69 -11.59 -1.54
CA ALA A 731 2.30 -10.73 -2.56
C ALA A 731 3.29 -11.50 -3.47
N LEU A 732 4.13 -12.37 -2.90
CA LEU A 732 5.05 -13.22 -3.64
C LEU A 732 4.32 -14.25 -4.53
N ASP A 733 3.27 -14.88 -4.01
CA ASP A 733 2.40 -15.81 -4.76
C ASP A 733 1.74 -15.11 -5.97
N GLU A 734 1.20 -13.90 -5.78
CA GLU A 734 0.52 -13.10 -6.82
C GLU A 734 1.48 -12.51 -7.86
N VAL A 735 2.69 -12.10 -7.48
CA VAL A 735 3.77 -11.77 -8.43
C VAL A 735 4.09 -12.98 -9.29
N ALA A 736 4.24 -14.16 -8.68
CA ALA A 736 4.59 -15.37 -9.42
C ALA A 736 3.48 -15.84 -10.38
N ALA A 737 2.22 -15.67 -10.01
CA ALA A 737 1.08 -15.89 -10.90
C ALA A 737 1.06 -14.88 -12.06
N GLN A 738 1.19 -13.58 -11.77
CA GLN A 738 1.19 -12.53 -12.80
C GLN A 738 2.32 -12.72 -13.82
N ALA A 739 3.52 -13.02 -13.34
CA ALA A 739 4.73 -13.21 -14.15
C ALA A 739 4.59 -14.36 -15.16
N ARG A 740 3.91 -15.45 -14.78
CA ARG A 740 3.67 -16.64 -15.61
C ARG A 740 2.48 -16.51 -16.55
N GLU A 741 1.41 -15.83 -16.10
CA GLU A 741 0.14 -15.78 -16.84
C GLU A 741 -0.02 -14.54 -17.72
N ARG A 742 0.50 -13.37 -17.30
CA ARG A 742 0.06 -12.04 -17.77
C ARG A 742 1.18 -11.10 -18.25
N THR A 743 2.44 -11.53 -18.24
CA THR A 743 3.58 -10.69 -18.65
C THR A 743 3.95 -10.87 -20.12
N ALA A 744 4.37 -12.07 -20.51
CA ALA A 744 4.78 -12.38 -21.87
C ALA A 744 4.41 -13.82 -22.22
N ASP A 745 4.04 -14.06 -23.48
CA ASP A 745 4.00 -15.39 -24.07
C ASP A 745 5.30 -15.65 -24.83
N LEU A 746 5.64 -16.92 -25.01
CA LEU A 746 6.85 -17.40 -25.67
C LEU A 746 6.47 -18.58 -26.54
N ASP A 747 7.07 -18.69 -27.72
CA ASP A 747 7.07 -19.89 -28.55
C ASP A 747 8.45 -20.18 -29.14
N VAL A 748 8.70 -21.44 -29.51
CA VAL A 748 9.94 -21.85 -30.19
C VAL A 748 9.64 -22.92 -31.23
N THR A 749 10.20 -22.75 -32.43
CA THR A 749 10.14 -23.73 -33.52
C THR A 749 11.54 -24.08 -34.00
N THR A 750 11.71 -25.26 -34.60
CA THR A 750 13.02 -25.86 -34.88
C THR A 750 13.01 -26.54 -36.25
N LYS A 751 14.15 -26.46 -36.95
CA LYS A 751 14.41 -27.16 -38.22
C LYS A 751 15.90 -27.33 -38.45
N LEU A 752 16.31 -28.39 -39.12
CA LEU A 752 17.64 -28.48 -39.75
C LEU A 752 17.59 -27.82 -41.13
N ASP A 753 18.60 -27.03 -41.48
CA ASP A 753 18.72 -26.44 -42.81
C ASP A 753 19.37 -27.39 -43.85
N GLU A 754 19.74 -26.88 -45.02
CA GLU A 754 20.33 -27.67 -46.11
C GLU A 754 21.76 -28.15 -45.81
N ASP A 755 22.52 -27.38 -45.04
CA ASP A 755 23.90 -27.69 -44.61
C ASP A 755 23.95 -28.52 -43.32
N GLY A 756 22.84 -28.56 -42.56
CA GLY A 756 22.69 -29.33 -41.32
C GLY A 756 22.82 -28.49 -40.04
N LYS A 757 22.83 -27.16 -40.15
CA LYS A 757 22.79 -26.24 -39.00
C LYS A 757 21.41 -26.34 -38.36
N LEU A 758 21.36 -26.33 -37.02
CA LEU A 758 20.10 -26.30 -36.28
C LEU A 758 19.59 -24.86 -36.23
N ILE A 759 18.47 -24.60 -36.91
CA ILE A 759 17.79 -23.31 -36.85
C ILE A 759 16.68 -23.41 -35.79
N ALA A 760 16.70 -22.51 -34.81
CA ALA A 760 15.61 -22.34 -33.85
C ALA A 760 15.07 -20.91 -33.89
N GLU A 761 13.78 -20.75 -34.17
CA GLU A 761 13.10 -19.46 -34.25
C GLU A 761 12.24 -19.28 -32.99
N VAL A 762 12.60 -18.28 -32.17
CA VAL A 762 11.97 -17.97 -30.88
C VAL A 762 11.12 -16.70 -31.02
N GLU A 763 9.83 -16.77 -30.72
CA GLU A 763 8.92 -15.61 -30.70
C GLU A 763 8.59 -15.24 -29.25
N VAL A 764 8.72 -13.96 -28.90
CA VAL A 764 8.33 -13.39 -27.60
C VAL A 764 7.23 -12.36 -27.81
N VAL A 765 6.09 -12.52 -27.14
CA VAL A 765 4.92 -11.62 -27.28
C VAL A 765 4.64 -10.92 -25.95
N ASN A 766 4.66 -9.58 -25.95
CA ASN A 766 4.33 -8.76 -24.80
C ASN A 766 2.81 -8.72 -24.57
N LYS A 767 2.38 -9.16 -23.38
CA LYS A 767 0.96 -9.19 -22.98
C LYS A 767 0.54 -7.94 -22.18
N THR A 768 1.50 -7.11 -21.78
CA THR A 768 1.25 -5.94 -20.94
C THR A 768 0.76 -4.74 -21.77
N GLY A 769 0.10 -3.79 -21.11
CA GLY A 769 -0.41 -2.58 -21.76
C GLY A 769 0.66 -1.57 -22.14
N HIS A 770 1.88 -1.73 -21.63
CA HIS A 770 3.03 -0.83 -21.75
C HIS A 770 4.22 -1.64 -22.29
N ARG A 771 5.46 -1.15 -22.19
CA ARG A 771 6.63 -1.96 -22.56
C ARG A 771 6.82 -3.16 -21.63
N PHE A 772 7.52 -4.19 -22.10
CA PHE A 772 8.06 -5.22 -21.23
C PHE A 772 9.58 -5.39 -21.39
N PRO A 773 10.38 -5.14 -20.31
CA PRO A 773 9.99 -4.48 -19.07
C PRO A 773 9.60 -3.00 -19.28
N THR A 774 8.77 -2.44 -18.40
CA THR A 774 8.48 -1.00 -18.30
C THR A 774 9.10 -0.42 -17.03
N GLY A 775 9.01 0.89 -16.90
CA GLY A 775 9.46 1.63 -15.74
C GLY A 775 10.95 1.95 -15.81
N VAL A 776 11.55 2.11 -14.64
CA VAL A 776 12.97 2.46 -14.45
C VAL A 776 13.91 1.60 -15.30
N GLY A 777 14.87 2.25 -15.97
CA GLY A 777 15.79 1.63 -16.94
C GLY A 777 16.57 0.42 -16.44
N LEU A 778 16.81 0.31 -15.13
CA LEU A 778 17.57 -0.79 -14.52
C LEU A 778 16.88 -2.18 -14.60
N ARG A 779 15.65 -2.30 -15.09
CA ARG A 779 14.97 -3.61 -15.23
C ARG A 779 15.30 -4.24 -16.59
N ARG A 780 15.74 -5.51 -16.62
CA ARG A 780 15.99 -6.26 -17.87
C ARG A 780 15.25 -7.59 -17.94
N ALA A 781 15.00 -8.07 -19.15
CA ALA A 781 14.63 -9.46 -19.43
C ALA A 781 15.61 -10.06 -20.44
N PHE A 782 15.72 -11.38 -20.54
CA PHE A 782 16.59 -12.03 -21.53
C PHE A 782 16.11 -13.44 -21.89
N LEU A 783 16.51 -13.90 -23.07
CA LEU A 783 16.31 -15.27 -23.52
C LEU A 783 17.50 -16.15 -23.13
N GLU A 784 17.21 -17.24 -22.41
CA GLU A 784 18.09 -18.40 -22.30
C GLU A 784 17.60 -19.45 -23.30
N LEU A 785 18.47 -19.91 -24.21
CA LEU A 785 18.17 -21.01 -25.13
C LEU A 785 19.22 -22.11 -24.95
N LEU A 786 18.75 -23.32 -24.67
CA LEU A 786 19.57 -24.50 -24.45
C LEU A 786 19.20 -25.57 -25.48
N VAL A 787 20.21 -26.14 -26.14
CA VAL A 787 20.07 -27.38 -26.93
C VAL A 787 20.45 -28.54 -26.03
N ILE A 788 19.49 -29.43 -25.79
CA ILE A 788 19.57 -30.50 -24.81
C ILE A 788 19.53 -31.85 -25.51
N ASP A 789 20.58 -32.61 -25.32
CA ASP A 789 20.69 -34.03 -25.64
C ASP A 789 20.09 -34.87 -24.50
N GLY A 790 19.11 -35.72 -24.84
CA GLY A 790 18.47 -36.65 -23.91
C GLY A 790 19.02 -38.07 -23.94
N SER A 791 19.98 -38.37 -24.83
CA SER A 791 20.51 -39.72 -25.03
C SER A 791 21.19 -40.24 -23.75
N GLY A 792 20.83 -41.46 -23.34
CA GLY A 792 21.30 -42.05 -22.08
C GLY A 792 20.53 -41.63 -20.81
N GLY A 793 19.45 -40.84 -20.92
CA GLY A 793 18.50 -40.63 -19.81
C GLY A 793 18.93 -39.62 -18.74
N ARG A 794 19.81 -38.68 -19.09
CA ARG A 794 20.09 -37.46 -18.33
C ARG A 794 20.21 -36.31 -19.33
N GLU A 795 19.65 -35.15 -18.99
CA GLU A 795 19.80 -33.96 -19.85
C GLU A 795 21.27 -33.51 -19.91
N ARG A 796 21.81 -33.41 -21.13
CA ARG A 796 23.12 -32.84 -21.42
C ARG A 796 22.93 -31.60 -22.30
N VAL A 797 23.28 -30.42 -21.80
CA VAL A 797 23.37 -29.23 -22.66
C VAL A 797 24.56 -29.40 -23.60
N VAL A 798 24.31 -29.32 -24.91
CA VAL A 798 25.34 -29.42 -25.96
C VAL A 798 25.66 -28.07 -26.63
N TRP A 799 24.75 -27.10 -26.52
CA TRP A 799 24.93 -25.69 -26.88
C TRP A 799 24.00 -24.84 -26.01
N GLY A 800 24.40 -23.65 -25.58
CA GLY A 800 23.51 -22.75 -24.86
C GLY A 800 23.94 -21.28 -24.79
N SER A 801 22.98 -20.39 -25.01
CA SER A 801 23.09 -18.92 -24.88
C SER A 801 22.20 -18.42 -23.74
N GLY A 802 22.54 -17.27 -23.13
CA GLY A 802 21.74 -16.63 -22.07
C GLY A 802 21.82 -17.32 -20.70
N ARG A 803 22.82 -18.18 -20.50
CA ARG A 803 23.09 -18.87 -19.23
C ARG A 803 23.56 -17.86 -18.17
N THR A 804 23.31 -18.17 -16.90
CA THR A 804 23.80 -17.37 -15.76
C THR A 804 24.55 -18.22 -14.73
N ASN A 805 25.39 -17.57 -13.92
CA ASN A 805 25.92 -18.14 -12.68
C ASN A 805 24.91 -18.03 -11.51
N ALA A 806 25.33 -18.44 -10.31
CA ALA A 806 24.50 -18.45 -9.10
C ALA A 806 24.04 -17.05 -8.63
N VAL A 807 24.77 -15.98 -9.00
CA VAL A 807 24.41 -14.58 -8.68
C VAL A 807 23.79 -13.84 -9.86
N GLY A 808 23.28 -14.58 -10.85
CA GLY A 808 22.51 -14.03 -11.98
C GLY A 808 23.34 -13.31 -13.04
N VAL A 809 24.68 -13.38 -12.97
CA VAL A 809 25.58 -12.84 -14.00
C VAL A 809 25.53 -13.71 -15.25
N LEU A 810 25.39 -13.10 -16.42
CA LEU A 810 25.45 -13.78 -17.72
C LEU A 810 26.85 -14.39 -17.97
N VAL A 811 26.90 -15.62 -18.46
CA VAL A 811 28.16 -16.39 -18.66
C VAL A 811 28.29 -17.07 -20.03
N ASP A 812 29.53 -17.33 -20.43
CA ASP A 812 29.91 -18.09 -21.63
C ASP A 812 29.63 -19.60 -21.47
N GLU A 813 29.98 -20.40 -22.48
CA GLU A 813 29.74 -21.84 -22.48
C GLU A 813 30.54 -22.59 -21.39
N LYS A 814 31.68 -22.03 -20.97
CA LYS A 814 32.59 -22.54 -19.93
C LYS A 814 32.21 -22.07 -18.53
N GLY A 815 31.37 -21.04 -18.40
CA GLY A 815 30.96 -20.41 -17.15
C GLY A 815 31.73 -19.13 -16.77
N ASN A 816 32.55 -18.57 -17.68
CA ASN A 816 33.18 -17.27 -17.48
C ASN A 816 32.15 -16.14 -17.65
N ILE A 817 32.31 -15.04 -16.92
CA ILE A 817 31.46 -13.84 -17.07
C ILE A 817 31.55 -13.30 -18.50
N LEU A 818 30.41 -13.00 -19.12
CA LEU A 818 30.42 -12.36 -20.44
C LEU A 818 31.01 -10.94 -20.34
N PRO A 819 31.97 -10.55 -21.19
CA PRO A 819 32.53 -9.19 -21.19
C PRO A 819 31.51 -8.08 -21.38
N THR A 820 30.35 -8.40 -21.98
CA THR A 820 29.21 -7.50 -22.15
C THR A 820 28.46 -7.18 -20.85
N GLU A 821 28.60 -7.99 -19.80
CA GLU A 821 27.82 -7.84 -18.56
C GLU A 821 28.26 -6.60 -17.77
N PHE A 822 29.56 -6.40 -17.60
CA PHE A 822 30.13 -5.26 -16.88
C PHE A 822 30.78 -4.21 -17.80
N PHE A 823 30.29 -4.13 -19.04
CA PHE A 823 30.69 -3.17 -20.05
C PHE A 823 32.21 -3.12 -20.33
N GLU A 824 32.87 -4.29 -20.34
CA GLU A 824 34.32 -4.35 -20.52
C GLU A 824 34.77 -3.72 -21.84
N LYS A 825 35.82 -2.91 -21.78
CA LYS A 825 36.41 -2.28 -22.97
C LYS A 825 37.05 -3.33 -23.88
N ASP A 826 36.94 -3.13 -25.19
CA ASP A 826 37.61 -3.91 -26.23
C ASP A 826 39.03 -3.38 -26.52
N GLU A 827 39.70 -3.93 -27.54
CA GLU A 827 41.05 -3.50 -27.97
C GLU A 827 41.12 -2.04 -28.46
N THR A 828 39.98 -1.42 -28.82
CA THR A 828 39.88 -0.01 -29.21
C THR A 828 39.60 0.91 -28.02
N GLY A 829 39.25 0.34 -26.86
CA GLY A 829 38.81 1.07 -25.67
C GLY A 829 37.28 1.28 -25.60
N ALA A 830 36.50 0.74 -26.54
CA ALA A 830 35.05 0.86 -26.57
C ALA A 830 34.39 -0.18 -25.64
N PRO A 831 33.43 0.21 -24.78
CA PRO A 831 32.77 -0.72 -23.87
C PRO A 831 31.80 -1.65 -24.62
N ARG A 832 31.95 -2.97 -24.41
CA ARG A 832 31.16 -4.04 -25.03
C ARG A 832 29.81 -4.19 -24.34
N TYR A 833 28.74 -4.49 -25.08
CA TYR A 833 27.40 -4.73 -24.54
C TYR A 833 26.62 -5.68 -25.48
N GLN A 834 25.52 -6.26 -25.00
CA GLN A 834 24.64 -7.05 -25.86
C GLN A 834 23.80 -6.11 -26.73
N HIS A 835 23.89 -6.23 -28.05
CA HIS A 835 23.06 -5.48 -28.98
C HIS A 835 21.61 -6.01 -28.98
N HIS A 836 20.77 -5.49 -29.87
CA HIS A 836 19.54 -6.18 -30.28
C HIS A 836 19.89 -7.16 -31.40
N HIS A 837 19.49 -8.43 -31.24
CA HIS A 837 19.85 -9.52 -32.14
C HIS A 837 18.62 -10.08 -32.86
N GLU A 838 18.50 -9.84 -34.17
CA GLU A 838 17.56 -10.56 -35.05
C GLU A 838 18.04 -12.02 -35.27
N VAL A 839 19.37 -12.22 -35.25
CA VAL A 839 20.04 -13.51 -35.45
C VAL A 839 21.09 -13.72 -34.34
N ILE A 840 21.16 -14.93 -33.79
CA ILE A 840 22.19 -15.36 -32.83
C ILE A 840 22.89 -16.62 -33.37
N ASP A 841 24.21 -16.56 -33.55
CA ASP A 841 25.04 -17.68 -34.03
C ASP A 841 26.13 -18.14 -33.04
N SER A 842 26.35 -17.39 -31.95
CA SER A 842 27.34 -17.71 -30.92
C SER A 842 26.73 -17.79 -29.51
N GLN A 843 27.40 -18.53 -28.61
CA GLN A 843 26.95 -18.74 -27.22
C GLN A 843 27.17 -17.52 -26.31
N ASP A 844 28.05 -16.59 -26.69
CA ASP A 844 28.31 -15.33 -26.00
C ASP A 844 27.41 -14.17 -26.45
N GLN A 845 26.60 -14.36 -27.50
CA GLN A 845 25.52 -13.47 -27.90
C GLN A 845 24.24 -13.84 -27.13
N VAL A 846 23.55 -12.83 -26.58
CA VAL A 846 22.32 -13.02 -25.78
C VAL A 846 21.32 -11.92 -26.14
N GLN A 847 20.09 -12.27 -26.52
CA GLN A 847 19.01 -11.29 -26.62
C GLN A 847 18.60 -10.85 -25.21
N VAL A 848 19.02 -9.65 -24.85
CA VAL A 848 18.68 -8.97 -23.59
C VAL A 848 17.81 -7.76 -23.91
N TYR A 849 16.61 -7.69 -23.33
CA TYR A 849 15.63 -6.62 -23.43
C TYR A 849 15.83 -5.61 -22.29
N GLU A 850 16.49 -4.48 -22.57
CA GLU A 850 16.92 -3.51 -21.55
C GLU A 850 17.08 -2.08 -22.12
N GLU A 851 17.18 -1.08 -21.24
CA GLU A 851 17.60 0.28 -21.54
C GLU A 851 19.07 0.48 -21.12
N LEU A 852 19.94 0.92 -22.04
CA LEU A 852 21.33 1.30 -21.72
C LEU A 852 21.58 2.77 -22.09
N LEU A 853 22.16 3.51 -21.16
CA LEU A 853 22.34 4.97 -21.20
C LEU A 853 23.80 5.36 -20.99
N ARG A 854 24.15 6.56 -21.44
CA ARG A 854 25.44 7.20 -21.15
C ARG A 854 25.27 8.63 -20.67
N ASN A 855 26.19 9.06 -19.80
CA ASN A 855 26.39 10.46 -19.41
C ASN A 855 26.99 11.30 -20.55
N ALA A 856 27.19 12.60 -20.30
CA ALA A 856 27.81 13.53 -21.23
C ALA A 856 29.23 13.10 -21.66
N GLU A 857 29.99 12.44 -20.79
CA GLU A 857 31.33 11.90 -21.05
C GLU A 857 31.32 10.66 -21.97
N GLY A 858 30.17 10.02 -22.15
CA GLY A 858 30.03 8.79 -22.94
C GLY A 858 30.33 7.50 -22.18
N GLU A 859 30.38 7.55 -20.85
CA GLU A 859 30.48 6.40 -19.94
C GLU A 859 29.08 5.79 -19.73
N PHE A 860 28.96 4.46 -19.64
CA PHE A 860 27.68 3.81 -19.33
C PHE A 860 27.26 4.13 -17.89
N THR A 861 25.98 4.43 -17.68
CA THR A 861 25.44 4.75 -16.34
C THR A 861 23.97 4.34 -16.19
N THR A 862 23.59 4.08 -14.94
CA THR A 862 22.21 3.92 -14.46
C THR A 862 21.77 5.07 -13.55
N SER A 863 22.49 6.19 -13.53
CA SER A 863 22.03 7.45 -12.92
C SER A 863 20.75 7.96 -13.59
N PHE A 864 19.85 8.51 -12.78
CA PHE A 864 18.60 9.11 -13.25
C PHE A 864 18.76 10.59 -13.60
N VAL A 865 19.88 11.22 -13.23
CA VAL A 865 20.18 12.64 -13.51
C VAL A 865 21.44 12.86 -14.36
N HIS A 866 21.99 11.80 -14.97
CA HIS A 866 23.08 11.86 -15.98
C HIS A 866 22.71 11.06 -17.24
N ARG A 867 21.44 11.16 -17.69
CA ARG A 867 20.87 10.35 -18.79
C ARG A 867 21.09 11.02 -20.16
N ALA A 868 22.31 11.46 -20.48
CA ALA A 868 22.58 12.31 -21.65
C ALA A 868 22.25 11.65 -23.00
N ASN A 869 22.52 10.35 -23.16
CA ASN A 869 22.36 9.62 -24.42
C ASN A 869 21.77 8.20 -24.22
N HIS A 870 20.71 7.86 -24.96
CA HIS A 870 20.25 6.46 -25.08
C HIS A 870 21.11 5.71 -26.10
N VAL A 871 21.72 4.61 -25.67
CA VAL A 871 22.53 3.71 -26.53
C VAL A 871 21.66 2.57 -27.07
N LYS A 872 20.90 1.93 -26.19
CA LYS A 872 20.04 0.79 -26.47
C LYS A 872 18.72 0.97 -25.73
N ASP A 873 17.61 0.62 -26.39
CA ASP A 873 16.32 0.41 -25.74
C ASP A 873 15.49 -0.55 -26.61
N ASN A 874 15.68 -1.85 -26.40
CA ASN A 874 14.91 -2.91 -27.05
C ASN A 874 13.90 -3.53 -26.07
N ARG A 875 13.37 -2.77 -25.11
CA ARG A 875 12.27 -3.25 -24.27
C ARG A 875 11.03 -3.45 -25.13
N LEU A 876 10.43 -4.64 -25.07
CA LEU A 876 9.37 -5.07 -25.99
C LEU A 876 8.19 -4.09 -25.95
N LEU A 877 7.77 -3.59 -27.11
CA LEU A 877 6.69 -2.61 -27.20
C LEU A 877 5.32 -3.24 -26.89
N PRO A 878 4.32 -2.46 -26.44
CA PRO A 878 2.96 -2.97 -26.26
C PRO A 878 2.29 -3.29 -27.60
N PHE A 879 1.33 -4.22 -27.56
CA PHE A 879 0.37 -4.39 -28.66
C PHE A 879 -0.35 -3.07 -28.96
N GLY A 880 -0.45 -2.72 -30.25
CA GLY A 880 -1.09 -1.51 -30.75
C GLY A 880 -0.23 -0.24 -30.72
N TRP A 881 1.07 -0.34 -30.42
CA TRP A 881 2.02 0.78 -30.49
C TRP A 881 2.09 1.42 -31.88
N GLN A 882 2.22 2.75 -31.93
CA GLN A 882 2.34 3.53 -33.16
C GLN A 882 3.48 4.56 -33.08
N GLU A 883 4.23 4.72 -34.16
CA GLU A 883 5.35 5.68 -34.29
C GLU A 883 4.92 7.12 -34.00
N LYS A 884 3.71 7.51 -34.44
CA LYS A 884 3.14 8.85 -34.21
C LYS A 884 2.32 8.97 -32.92
N GLY A 885 2.40 7.97 -32.05
CA GLY A 885 1.65 7.93 -30.80
C GLY A 885 0.14 7.78 -30.99
N PRO A 886 -0.63 7.87 -29.90
CA PRO A 886 -2.08 7.61 -29.90
C PRO A 886 -2.92 8.74 -30.50
N LEU A 887 -2.32 9.87 -30.86
CA LEU A 887 -3.01 11.01 -31.46
C LEU A 887 -2.20 11.55 -32.67
N PRO A 888 -2.16 10.84 -33.81
CA PRO A 888 -1.26 11.17 -34.93
C PRO A 888 -1.42 12.58 -35.49
N ASP A 889 -2.66 13.10 -35.51
CA ASP A 889 -2.97 14.48 -35.95
C ASP A 889 -2.40 15.56 -35.01
N ARG A 890 -1.99 15.18 -33.80
CA ARG A 890 -1.40 16.04 -32.75
C ARG A 890 0.05 15.66 -32.45
N TYR A 891 0.67 14.81 -33.27
CA TYR A 891 2.06 14.37 -33.09
C TYR A 891 3.06 15.54 -32.95
N SER A 892 2.87 16.63 -33.71
CA SER A 892 3.73 17.83 -33.62
C SER A 892 3.60 18.62 -32.31
N GLU A 893 2.54 18.40 -31.53
CA GLU A 893 2.30 19.05 -30.24
C GLU A 893 2.90 18.25 -29.07
N LEU A 894 2.99 16.92 -29.24
CA LEU A 894 3.35 15.94 -28.20
C LEU A 894 4.66 15.19 -28.53
N LYS A 895 5.39 15.66 -29.54
CA LYS A 895 6.48 14.95 -30.23
C LYS A 895 7.49 14.33 -29.28
N ASP A 896 8.02 15.11 -28.35
CA ASP A 896 9.12 14.67 -27.50
C ASP A 896 8.65 13.69 -26.40
N PHE A 897 7.40 13.82 -25.93
CA PHE A 897 6.75 12.82 -25.06
C PHE A 897 6.45 11.51 -25.78
N ILE A 898 6.15 11.56 -27.09
CA ILE A 898 5.91 10.36 -27.91
C ILE A 898 7.23 9.67 -28.25
N HIS A 899 8.31 10.42 -28.50
CA HIS A 899 9.65 9.85 -28.71
C HIS A 899 10.16 9.06 -27.49
N ALA A 900 9.75 9.39 -26.26
CA ALA A 900 10.04 8.56 -25.08
C ALA A 900 9.43 7.15 -25.15
N THR A 901 8.52 6.88 -26.09
CA THR A 901 7.97 5.53 -26.37
C THR A 901 8.63 4.84 -27.58
N HIS A 902 9.58 5.48 -28.27
CA HIS A 902 10.26 4.91 -29.45
C HIS A 902 11.36 3.93 -29.03
N PRO A 903 11.48 2.75 -29.67
CA PRO A 903 12.60 1.83 -29.42
C PRO A 903 13.93 2.42 -29.92
N GLY A 904 15.03 1.89 -29.39
CA GLY A 904 16.40 2.32 -29.70
C GLY A 904 16.82 2.09 -31.16
N GLN A 905 17.96 2.67 -31.53
CA GLN A 905 18.37 2.83 -32.94
C GLN A 905 18.54 1.52 -33.73
N ASP A 906 18.79 0.39 -33.05
CA ASP A 906 18.87 -0.92 -33.68
C ASP A 906 17.48 -1.57 -33.77
N ALA A 907 16.73 -1.67 -32.65
CA ALA A 907 15.39 -2.27 -32.62
C ALA A 907 14.34 -1.51 -33.45
N ILE A 908 14.49 -0.22 -33.73
CA ILE A 908 13.62 0.50 -34.68
C ILE A 908 13.83 0.09 -36.16
N ARG A 909 14.90 -0.67 -36.47
CA ARG A 909 15.16 -1.22 -37.80
C ARG A 909 14.51 -2.60 -38.02
N ASP A 910 14.16 -3.30 -36.95
CA ASP A 910 13.37 -4.52 -36.98
C ASP A 910 11.96 -4.23 -37.53
N GLU A 911 11.36 -5.16 -38.28
CA GLU A 911 9.97 -5.05 -38.72
C GLU A 911 8.97 -5.37 -37.61
N ASP A 912 9.30 -6.22 -36.64
CA ASP A 912 8.38 -6.65 -35.59
C ASP A 912 8.08 -5.55 -34.58
N TYR A 913 9.08 -4.76 -34.18
CA TYR A 913 8.88 -3.55 -33.38
C TYR A 913 7.98 -2.52 -34.07
N ARG A 914 8.04 -2.44 -35.41
CA ARG A 914 7.20 -1.53 -36.21
C ARG A 914 5.87 -2.15 -36.64
N SER A 915 5.65 -3.44 -36.39
CA SER A 915 4.43 -4.16 -36.79
C SER A 915 3.18 -3.80 -35.98
N GLY A 916 3.35 -3.14 -34.83
CA GLY A 916 2.28 -2.86 -33.87
C GLY A 916 1.74 -4.10 -33.15
N LYS A 917 2.32 -5.30 -33.34
CA LYS A 917 1.87 -6.54 -32.68
C LYS A 917 2.36 -6.65 -31.23
N GLY A 918 3.45 -5.96 -30.87
CA GLY A 918 4.08 -6.09 -29.55
C GLY A 918 4.84 -7.42 -29.38
N LEU A 919 5.66 -7.80 -30.36
CA LEU A 919 6.47 -9.02 -30.33
C LEU A 919 7.88 -8.79 -30.86
N ASP A 920 8.74 -9.78 -30.66
CA ASP A 920 10.12 -9.89 -31.16
C ASP A 920 10.37 -11.34 -31.62
N ARG A 921 11.19 -11.54 -32.66
CA ARG A 921 11.54 -12.88 -33.17
C ARG A 921 13.04 -13.02 -33.39
N VAL A 922 13.67 -13.85 -32.56
CA VAL A 922 15.12 -14.13 -32.63
C VAL A 922 15.35 -15.47 -33.32
N ARG A 923 16.16 -15.46 -34.39
CA ARG A 923 16.57 -16.68 -35.10
C ARG A 923 17.95 -17.13 -34.63
N TYR A 924 18.00 -18.22 -33.89
CA TYR A 924 19.23 -18.89 -33.51
C TYR A 924 19.70 -19.79 -34.65
N GLU A 925 20.97 -19.68 -35.05
CA GLU A 925 21.64 -20.55 -36.02
C GLU A 925 22.76 -21.34 -35.33
N ILE A 926 22.54 -22.62 -35.05
CA ILE A 926 23.38 -23.40 -34.15
C ILE A 926 24.16 -24.47 -34.92
N GLU A 927 25.50 -24.37 -34.90
CA GLU A 927 26.38 -25.47 -35.30
C GLU A 927 26.38 -26.55 -34.20
N LEU A 928 25.98 -27.77 -34.54
CA LEU A 928 25.93 -28.89 -33.59
C LEU A 928 27.33 -29.49 -33.39
N PRO A 929 27.74 -29.84 -32.15
CA PRO A 929 29.03 -30.48 -31.90
C PRO A 929 29.18 -31.84 -32.60
N GLU A 930 30.40 -32.17 -33.01
CA GLU A 930 30.71 -33.44 -33.70
C GLU A 930 30.25 -34.66 -32.88
N GLY A 931 29.50 -35.57 -33.52
CA GLY A 931 29.00 -36.79 -32.90
C GLY A 931 27.73 -36.63 -32.08
N VAL A 932 27.06 -35.48 -32.12
CA VAL A 932 25.69 -35.29 -31.61
C VAL A 932 24.69 -35.70 -32.71
N ASP A 933 23.75 -36.59 -32.40
CA ASP A 933 22.62 -36.91 -33.27
C ASP A 933 21.49 -35.90 -33.05
N ALA A 934 20.89 -35.40 -34.12
CA ALA A 934 19.84 -34.39 -34.06
C ALA A 934 18.48 -34.98 -33.62
N ASP A 935 18.21 -36.26 -33.89
CA ASP A 935 16.91 -36.87 -33.57
C ASP A 935 16.64 -37.02 -32.05
N ASP A 936 17.71 -37.05 -31.25
CA ASP A 936 17.67 -37.09 -29.77
C ASP A 936 17.67 -35.69 -29.11
N LEU A 937 17.69 -34.59 -29.89
CA LEU A 937 17.75 -33.22 -29.36
C LEU A 937 16.39 -32.58 -29.07
N THR A 938 16.38 -31.78 -28.01
CA THR A 938 15.29 -30.85 -27.67
C THR A 938 15.85 -29.45 -27.42
N VAL A 939 15.30 -28.44 -28.09
CA VAL A 939 15.60 -27.03 -27.85
C VAL A 939 14.65 -26.50 -26.78
N ARG A 940 15.20 -26.01 -25.67
CA ARG A 940 14.47 -25.38 -24.56
C ARG A 940 14.75 -23.89 -24.56
N ALA A 941 13.74 -23.08 -24.88
CA ALA A 941 13.76 -21.63 -24.72
C ALA A 941 13.13 -21.23 -23.37
N THR A 942 13.71 -20.26 -22.69
CA THR A 942 13.18 -19.70 -21.44
C THR A 942 13.35 -18.18 -21.41
N LEU A 943 12.27 -17.45 -21.14
CA LEU A 943 12.31 -16.02 -20.90
C LEU A 943 12.51 -15.75 -19.41
N TYR A 944 13.62 -15.12 -19.07
CA TYR A 944 13.96 -14.70 -17.70
C TYR A 944 13.80 -13.18 -17.54
N TYR A 945 13.51 -12.77 -16.31
CA TYR A 945 13.42 -11.36 -15.89
C TYR A 945 14.33 -11.11 -14.68
N GLN A 946 15.05 -9.98 -14.70
CA GLN A 946 15.87 -9.52 -13.59
C GLN A 946 15.41 -8.14 -13.13
N PRO A 947 14.79 -8.02 -11.94
CA PRO A 947 14.48 -6.73 -11.36
C PRO A 947 15.75 -6.01 -10.86
N LEU A 948 16.81 -6.74 -10.52
CA LEU A 948 18.13 -6.20 -10.12
C LEU A 948 19.21 -6.88 -10.96
N PRO A 949 19.66 -6.30 -12.09
CA PRO A 949 20.74 -6.87 -12.89
C PRO A 949 22.10 -6.63 -12.22
N PRO A 950 23.07 -7.54 -12.40
CA PRO A 950 24.40 -7.41 -11.80
C PRO A 950 25.14 -6.11 -12.12
N HIS A 951 25.01 -5.57 -13.33
CA HIS A 951 25.68 -4.31 -13.70
C HIS A 951 25.19 -3.12 -12.85
N TRP A 952 23.90 -3.08 -12.51
CA TRP A 952 23.34 -2.02 -11.67
C TRP A 952 23.85 -2.14 -10.24
N LEU A 953 23.84 -3.35 -9.67
CA LEU A 953 24.42 -3.62 -8.34
C LEU A 953 25.88 -3.16 -8.28
N LYS A 954 26.68 -3.55 -9.28
CA LYS A 954 28.08 -3.14 -9.40
C LYS A 954 28.25 -1.63 -9.48
N GLU A 955 27.41 -0.92 -10.23
CA GLU A 955 27.48 0.55 -10.30
C GLU A 955 27.15 1.20 -8.95
N ARG A 956 26.15 0.72 -8.18
CA ARG A 956 25.89 1.26 -6.83
C ARG A 956 27.06 1.01 -5.88
N PHE A 957 27.61 -0.20 -5.89
CA PHE A 957 28.75 -0.57 -5.05
C PHE A 957 30.06 0.14 -5.45
N ALA A 958 30.24 0.50 -6.73
CA ALA A 958 31.39 1.27 -7.19
C ALA A 958 31.23 2.80 -7.01
N THR A 959 30.03 3.36 -7.20
CA THR A 959 29.79 4.81 -7.12
C THR A 959 29.74 5.34 -5.68
N ALA A 960 29.12 4.60 -4.76
CA ALA A 960 28.87 5.08 -3.39
C ALA A 960 29.16 4.02 -2.29
N PRO A 961 30.33 3.34 -2.30
CA PRO A 961 30.59 2.16 -1.45
C PRO A 961 30.45 2.40 0.06
N ASP A 962 30.85 3.59 0.53
CA ASP A 962 30.88 3.93 1.95
C ASP A 962 29.57 4.59 2.45
N MET A 963 28.57 4.79 1.59
CA MET A 963 27.33 5.48 1.97
C MET A 963 26.31 4.53 2.64
N PRO A 964 25.50 5.01 3.61
CA PRO A 964 24.75 4.11 4.51
C PRO A 964 23.67 3.25 3.86
N ALA A 965 23.05 3.70 2.77
CA ALA A 965 22.03 2.93 2.07
C ALA A 965 22.64 1.95 1.06
N THR A 966 23.74 2.32 0.40
CA THR A 966 24.57 1.36 -0.37
C THR A 966 25.08 0.23 0.52
N GLN A 967 25.60 0.54 1.71
CA GLN A 967 26.03 -0.46 2.69
C GLN A 967 24.86 -1.32 3.20
N ARG A 968 23.67 -0.74 3.44
CA ARG A 968 22.45 -1.51 3.75
C ARG A 968 22.08 -2.45 2.60
N LEU A 969 22.09 -1.98 1.36
CA LEU A 969 21.77 -2.82 0.21
C LEU A 969 22.79 -3.95 0.05
N TYR A 970 24.09 -3.70 0.21
CA TYR A 970 25.13 -4.74 0.15
C TYR A 970 24.98 -5.78 1.25
N TYR A 971 24.74 -5.33 2.50
CA TYR A 971 24.51 -6.21 3.64
C TYR A 971 23.33 -7.17 3.40
N ILE A 972 22.21 -6.64 2.90
CA ILE A 972 21.00 -7.38 2.54
C ILE A 972 21.27 -8.33 1.36
N ALA A 973 21.78 -7.78 0.25
CA ALA A 973 21.95 -8.46 -1.02
C ALA A 973 22.89 -9.67 -0.91
N SER A 974 24.03 -9.51 -0.23
CA SER A 974 24.97 -10.61 0.03
C SER A 974 24.38 -11.75 0.88
N ARG A 975 23.25 -11.52 1.56
CA ARG A 975 22.67 -12.44 2.56
C ARG A 975 21.36 -13.11 2.14
N LEU A 976 20.75 -12.68 1.04
CA LEU A 976 19.51 -13.27 0.51
C LEU A 976 19.68 -14.77 0.24
N LYS A 977 18.68 -15.56 0.65
CA LYS A 977 18.57 -16.98 0.34
C LYS A 977 17.44 -17.17 -0.68
N LEU A 978 17.83 -17.34 -1.93
CA LEU A 978 16.90 -17.39 -3.08
C LEU A 978 16.60 -18.82 -3.54
N ASP A 979 17.30 -19.82 -3.01
CA ASP A 979 17.11 -21.24 -3.31
C ASP A 979 15.66 -21.68 -3.06
N GLY A 980 15.02 -22.32 -4.06
CA GLY A 980 13.62 -22.71 -3.98
C GLY A 980 12.60 -21.56 -4.00
N THR A 981 13.04 -20.30 -4.10
CA THR A 981 12.16 -19.14 -4.35
C THR A 981 11.92 -18.95 -5.86
N PRO A 982 10.90 -18.19 -6.27
CA PRO A 982 10.73 -17.81 -7.68
C PRO A 982 11.86 -16.95 -8.28
N MET A 983 12.83 -16.50 -7.47
CA MET A 983 13.98 -15.68 -7.87
C MET A 983 15.33 -16.42 -7.75
N GLU A 984 15.32 -17.75 -7.69
CA GLU A 984 16.51 -18.60 -7.64
C GLU A 984 17.55 -18.24 -8.71
N ASN A 985 18.85 -18.33 -8.39
CA ASN A 985 19.96 -17.86 -9.23
C ASN A 985 19.82 -16.39 -9.67
N TRP A 986 19.20 -15.55 -8.83
CA TRP A 986 18.96 -14.12 -9.07
C TRP A 986 18.18 -13.81 -10.36
N LYS A 987 17.35 -14.74 -10.86
CA LYS A 987 16.53 -14.53 -12.05
C LYS A 987 15.13 -15.11 -11.92
N PHE A 988 14.12 -14.34 -12.32
CA PHE A 988 12.73 -14.77 -12.30
C PHE A 988 12.38 -15.49 -13.62
N LYS A 989 11.93 -16.75 -13.55
CA LYS A 989 11.44 -17.50 -14.73
C LYS A 989 10.01 -17.11 -15.10
N LEU A 990 9.82 -16.37 -16.19
CA LEU A 990 8.49 -15.97 -16.68
C LEU A 990 7.78 -17.15 -17.36
N THR A 991 8.35 -17.61 -18.47
CA THR A 991 7.75 -18.63 -19.33
C THR A 991 8.85 -19.43 -20.06
N SER A 992 8.51 -20.62 -20.55
CA SER A 992 9.47 -21.55 -21.15
C SER A 992 8.76 -22.52 -22.09
N LYS A 993 9.45 -22.90 -23.16
CA LYS A 993 8.94 -23.76 -24.23
C LYS A 993 10.02 -24.73 -24.68
N GLU A 994 9.56 -25.87 -25.19
CA GLU A 994 10.41 -26.92 -25.73
C GLU A 994 9.92 -27.32 -27.11
N ALA A 995 10.86 -27.48 -28.05
CA ALA A 995 10.63 -28.10 -29.34
C ALA A 995 11.71 -29.17 -29.56
N LYS A 996 11.29 -30.40 -29.87
CA LYS A 996 12.19 -31.41 -30.43
C LYS A 996 12.79 -30.88 -31.73
N VAL A 997 14.04 -31.20 -32.03
CA VAL A 997 14.57 -30.90 -33.36
C VAL A 997 13.79 -31.71 -34.40
N SER A 998 13.35 -31.06 -35.47
CA SER A 998 12.62 -31.73 -36.54
C SER A 998 13.60 -32.27 -37.59
N ALA A 999 13.51 -33.57 -37.86
CA ALA A 999 14.07 -34.16 -39.07
C ALA A 999 13.34 -33.62 -40.32
N ARG A 1000 14.07 -33.58 -41.45
CA ARG A 1000 13.68 -32.94 -42.71
C ARG A 1000 12.36 -33.46 -43.32
#